data_AF-A0A7G8UGA7-F1
#
_entry.id   AF-A0A7G8UGA7-F1
#
_cell.length_a   1.000
_cell.length_b   1.000
_cell.length_c   1.000
_cell.angle_alpha   90.00
_cell.angle_beta   90.00
_cell.angle_gamma   90.00
#
_symmetry.space_group_name_H-M   'P 1'
#
loop_
_entity.id
_entity.type
_entity.pdbx_description
1 polymer ?
#
loop_
_entity_poly.entity_id
_entity_poly.type
_entity_poly.pdbx_seq_one_letter_code
_entity_poly.pdbx_strand_id
1 'polypeptide(L)'
;MRRFMKTITLLTCTTLLASLAYLAPSPAMVSAASVEVNVARGITDVRTNGIASRNGKRLSVVTDGDRSTSEYALIGTDSAAKYIQLNLGEPHNVTKVNILNDYNPEAPRTGKDLIVQLSNDPSFATGVTTIYNNDADNSAGLGAGSDAEYVEPSTGAGLTVTLGSPTSAQYVRYWANGHTRSGTSAYNAMNTPVEVEVYAQMPGLSTALPAITSLSAGDIGGDSVKLSWVSPGPSGITGYDIRYAAVPITEGNWNNGSVVTRVVGEPSVGAASAPQQLVLQNLPINKKLYFAIKTVNGLIDASALSNQAEATLLTSINAALNKTVTSNGTASGGALSYVTNGNLTRGDYALISTTDGPKYVQVDLADSYDIVGVNIRSDWGGDATSYRYGHDYVVQLAADAAFTSSVTTIFNNDADNTLGLGAGSDPLYIEPIDGAGLHIPLATPTTARYVRYWANGHTRVNGTSNAVNTPVELQVFAKSKDVTAPSAVSNLTAPSVGWKSVQLQWTAPGNNGTTGTAFEYDFRYSTSPITSGNFDAATPMAGAPLPALAGTTQTFGFGGLQPNTTYYFAMKAKDEANVSAISNVVTVTTPATDSVAPAAITNLSASRANSKSMQLSWTAPGDDLAAGRAASYEVRYSTSPITAANWNSATEAVEELLQLDPGTTMKYPANELNANTKYYFAVKTKDAAGNVSAISNVASATTTAPSPDAVTVSSLSALQSAINAAPQSGRVITLASGVYNVTSQISINGKDNVTIQGATSDPEDTVLKGPGMTSSLGQIFDVNDSHYLTIKNLRVQDTKYHGFKINFGSNYFTADNIVAWDHGEGGFKVTAQPWTEGAPYSDYGVVKNSRLGYTTAGNNNAVEAIDIIAGINWKVQNNTFENTYKSVGNGVAYAVFAKGGSRGTVVENNEFRNNFTAISFGGGGTGASFFRHGVSTYEHYDGIIRNNVIIKTTDAAIYMNKATNYKVYNNTIFNVGSGVGAIESRYAQSHGFIYNNLMNGIIKNRDSGTNTAANNITNATIDFMVDAANGDYRLNPLKATAALHAGMSLPADVPTDFYGNARPYGSGFDIGAVEFHPDETIPPADITNLSAVGVTMRTATLTWTAPGDDGTTGTAISYDLRYSTSPITEANWRGQAAAARAGSRGGGHDAVLYLLWHSCGRNVLLRDQNDRRHEP
;
A
#
# COMPACT_ATOMS: atom_id res chain seq x y z
N MET A 1 -13.25 -61.31 -3.32
CA MET A 1 -14.15 -62.42 -2.94
C MET A 1 -14.74 -62.14 -1.56
N ARG A 2 -15.94 -62.70 -1.24
CA ARG A 2 -16.53 -62.96 0.11
C ARG A 2 -16.43 -61.83 1.18
N ARG A 3 -17.55 -61.16 1.55
CA ARG A 3 -18.51 -61.50 2.66
C ARG A 3 -17.91 -61.23 4.07
N PHE A 4 -18.60 -60.64 5.07
CA PHE A 4 -20.04 -60.47 5.39
C PHE A 4 -20.26 -59.12 6.15
N MET A 5 -21.39 -58.38 6.04
CA MET A 5 -22.74 -58.52 6.70
C MET A 5 -22.74 -58.31 8.24
N LYS A 6 -23.76 -57.76 8.92
CA LYS A 6 -25.13 -57.19 8.61
C LYS A 6 -25.57 -56.35 9.89
N THR A 7 -26.68 -55.62 10.12
CA THR A 7 -28.06 -55.44 9.56
C THR A 7 -28.68 -54.12 10.09
N ILE A 8 -29.98 -53.86 9.80
CA ILE A 8 -30.96 -52.98 10.51
C ILE A 8 -30.90 -51.47 10.15
N THR A 9 -31.99 -50.71 9.94
CA THR A 9 -33.41 -51.00 9.54
C THR A 9 -34.01 -49.72 8.89
N LEU A 10 -35.11 -49.86 8.14
CA LEU A 10 -35.88 -48.82 7.43
C LEU A 10 -36.88 -48.05 8.31
N LEU A 11 -37.37 -46.90 7.80
CA LEU A 11 -38.80 -46.73 7.48
C LEU A 11 -38.99 -45.84 6.23
N THR A 12 -40.14 -45.91 5.55
CA THR A 12 -40.31 -45.47 4.14
C THR A 12 -41.75 -45.11 3.74
N CYS A 13 -41.93 -44.10 2.86
CA CYS A 13 -43.01 -43.94 1.85
C CYS A 13 -42.48 -42.98 0.75
N THR A 14 -42.55 -43.18 -0.58
CA THR A 14 -43.62 -43.60 -1.54
C THR A 14 -44.78 -42.61 -1.65
N THR A 15 -45.35 -42.28 -2.81
CA THR A 15 -45.23 -42.81 -4.20
C THR A 15 -44.62 -41.73 -5.16
N LEU A 16 -44.68 -41.70 -6.51
CA LEU A 16 -45.28 -42.51 -7.60
C LEU A 16 -44.44 -42.35 -8.90
N LEU A 17 -44.78 -43.04 -10.00
CA LEU A 17 -44.18 -42.87 -11.34
C LEU A 17 -45.20 -43.22 -12.46
N ALA A 18 -45.33 -42.38 -13.49
CA ALA A 18 -46.03 -42.64 -14.76
C ALA A 18 -45.80 -41.47 -15.76
N SER A 19 -45.80 -41.60 -17.09
CA SER A 19 -45.54 -42.73 -18.01
C SER A 19 -45.39 -42.18 -19.45
N LEU A 20 -44.65 -42.84 -20.35
CA LEU A 20 -44.42 -42.39 -21.73
C LEU A 20 -45.67 -42.53 -22.63
N ALA A 21 -45.85 -41.64 -23.63
CA ALA A 21 -45.56 -41.96 -25.06
C ALA A 21 -46.28 -41.06 -26.13
N TYR A 22 -45.64 -41.02 -27.32
CA TYR A 22 -46.15 -40.69 -28.67
C TYR A 22 -46.25 -39.23 -29.18
N LEU A 23 -46.12 -39.09 -30.52
CA LEU A 23 -45.80 -37.87 -31.26
C LEU A 23 -46.94 -37.34 -32.15
N ALA A 24 -47.08 -36.01 -32.22
CA ALA A 24 -47.40 -35.23 -33.43
C ALA A 24 -46.98 -33.76 -33.21
N PRO A 25 -46.58 -32.98 -34.24
CA PRO A 25 -45.91 -31.69 -34.04
C PRO A 25 -46.82 -30.45 -34.16
N SER A 26 -46.79 -29.55 -33.16
CA SER A 26 -47.02 -28.09 -33.28
C SER A 26 -46.96 -27.39 -31.90
N PRO A 27 -46.70 -26.07 -31.85
CA PRO A 27 -45.94 -25.25 -32.80
C PRO A 27 -44.44 -25.26 -32.42
N ALA A 28 -43.61 -24.49 -33.14
CA ALA A 28 -42.34 -24.08 -32.55
C ALA A 28 -42.62 -23.18 -31.33
N MET A 29 -42.01 -23.47 -30.18
CA MET A 29 -41.72 -22.38 -29.24
C MET A 29 -40.74 -21.45 -29.96
N VAL A 30 -41.24 -20.28 -30.36
CA VAL A 30 -40.37 -19.18 -30.77
C VAL A 30 -39.54 -18.84 -29.55
N SER A 31 -38.25 -19.19 -29.57
CA SER A 31 -37.30 -18.69 -28.59
C SER A 31 -37.36 -17.16 -28.66
N ALA A 32 -37.81 -16.53 -27.58
CA ALA A 32 -37.80 -15.07 -27.48
C ALA A 32 -36.37 -14.59 -27.80
N ALA A 33 -36.24 -13.70 -28.77
CA ALA A 33 -34.95 -13.31 -29.32
C ALA A 33 -34.04 -12.82 -28.18
N SER A 34 -32.78 -13.28 -28.18
CA SER A 34 -31.81 -12.94 -27.13
C SER A 34 -31.70 -11.42 -26.99
N VAL A 35 -32.04 -10.90 -25.81
CA VAL A 35 -32.06 -9.46 -25.57
C VAL A 35 -30.65 -9.02 -25.15
N GLU A 36 -30.20 -7.89 -25.68
CA GLU A 36 -28.97 -7.25 -25.25
C GLU A 36 -29.25 -6.36 -24.01
N VAL A 37 -28.57 -6.65 -22.90
CA VAL A 37 -28.80 -6.01 -21.59
C VAL A 37 -27.50 -5.45 -21.03
N ASN A 38 -27.49 -4.22 -20.51
CA ASN A 38 -26.36 -3.67 -19.76
C ASN A 38 -26.26 -4.36 -18.38
N VAL A 39 -25.36 -5.34 -18.27
CA VAL A 39 -25.11 -6.12 -17.04
C VAL A 39 -24.16 -5.42 -16.06
N ALA A 40 -23.51 -4.32 -16.44
CA ALA A 40 -22.70 -3.53 -15.50
C ALA A 40 -23.55 -2.67 -14.55
N ARG A 41 -24.82 -2.42 -14.87
CA ARG A 41 -25.59 -1.34 -14.26
C ARG A 41 -25.96 -1.62 -12.80
N GLY A 42 -25.56 -0.72 -11.90
CA GLY A 42 -25.80 -0.77 -10.46
C GLY A 42 -24.79 -1.59 -9.66
N ILE A 43 -23.67 -2.00 -10.28
CA ILE A 43 -22.65 -2.80 -9.61
C ILE A 43 -21.85 -1.97 -8.60
N THR A 44 -21.58 -2.57 -7.45
CA THR A 44 -20.81 -1.91 -6.37
C THR A 44 -19.40 -2.48 -6.17
N ASP A 45 -19.09 -3.64 -6.78
CA ASP A 45 -17.74 -4.19 -6.81
C ASP A 45 -16.92 -3.60 -7.98
N VAL A 46 -16.68 -2.29 -7.87
CA VAL A 46 -15.87 -1.48 -8.80
C VAL A 46 -14.59 -1.05 -8.09
N ARG A 47 -13.43 -1.32 -8.70
CA ARG A 47 -12.09 -1.12 -8.09
C ARG A 47 -11.15 -0.35 -9.02
N THR A 48 -10.09 0.22 -8.47
CA THR A 48 -9.04 0.92 -9.21
C THR A 48 -7.66 0.70 -8.57
N ASN A 49 -6.59 0.90 -9.33
CA ASN A 49 -5.22 1.03 -8.82
C ASN A 49 -4.78 2.50 -8.61
N GLY A 50 -5.67 3.48 -8.81
CA GLY A 50 -5.39 4.90 -8.59
C GLY A 50 -5.95 5.42 -7.26
N ILE A 51 -5.55 6.62 -6.86
CA ILE A 51 -6.15 7.31 -5.71
C ILE A 51 -7.44 8.00 -6.19
N ALA A 52 -8.57 7.58 -5.62
CA ALA A 52 -9.86 8.27 -5.79
C ALA A 52 -9.85 9.58 -4.98
N SER A 53 -9.97 10.73 -5.65
CA SER A 53 -9.76 12.05 -5.04
C SER A 53 -11.07 12.74 -4.57
N ARG A 54 -10.93 13.85 -3.85
CA ARG A 54 -11.99 14.51 -3.05
C ARG A 54 -13.07 15.24 -3.88
N ASN A 55 -13.93 14.50 -4.59
CA ASN A 55 -15.30 14.93 -4.93
C ASN A 55 -16.37 14.26 -4.06
N GLY A 56 -16.00 13.39 -3.12
CA GLY A 56 -16.93 12.75 -2.17
C GLY A 56 -17.79 11.62 -2.74
N LYS A 57 -17.67 11.32 -4.04
CA LYS A 57 -18.41 10.26 -4.72
C LYS A 57 -17.67 8.91 -4.65
N ARG A 58 -18.44 7.80 -4.64
CA ARG A 58 -17.92 6.43 -4.59
C ARG A 58 -17.65 5.92 -6.02
N LEU A 59 -16.74 4.96 -6.19
CA LEU A 59 -16.43 4.38 -7.51
C LEU A 59 -17.64 3.78 -8.24
N SER A 60 -18.71 3.41 -7.51
CA SER A 60 -19.96 2.89 -8.08
C SER A 60 -20.72 3.86 -8.99
N VAL A 61 -20.39 5.17 -9.00
CA VAL A 61 -21.01 6.11 -9.95
C VAL A 61 -20.73 5.74 -11.40
N VAL A 62 -19.58 5.12 -11.69
CA VAL A 62 -19.19 4.70 -13.05
C VAL A 62 -19.98 3.49 -13.59
N THR A 63 -21.09 3.16 -12.95
CA THR A 63 -21.99 2.06 -13.28
C THR A 63 -23.45 2.34 -12.91
N ASP A 64 -23.82 3.50 -12.36
CA ASP A 64 -25.20 3.73 -11.91
C ASP A 64 -26.18 3.99 -13.08
N GLY A 65 -25.65 4.34 -14.26
CA GLY A 65 -26.39 4.62 -15.47
C GLY A 65 -26.89 6.07 -15.57
N ASP A 66 -26.42 6.99 -14.73
CA ASP A 66 -26.34 8.39 -15.14
C ASP A 66 -25.23 8.56 -16.18
N ARG A 67 -25.45 9.47 -17.12
CA ARG A 67 -24.49 9.84 -18.17
C ARG A 67 -24.20 11.34 -18.15
N SER A 68 -24.59 12.03 -17.06
CA SER A 68 -24.33 13.45 -16.86
C SER A 68 -22.90 13.71 -16.39
N THR A 69 -22.32 14.83 -16.82
CA THR A 69 -20.97 15.23 -16.38
C THR A 69 -20.95 15.97 -15.05
N SER A 70 -22.11 16.02 -14.37
CA SER A 70 -22.23 16.38 -12.96
C SER A 70 -21.70 15.29 -12.03
N GLU A 71 -21.77 14.03 -12.45
CA GLU A 71 -21.39 12.85 -11.66
C GLU A 71 -20.29 12.06 -12.38
N TYR A 72 -19.07 12.12 -11.85
CA TYR A 72 -17.93 11.34 -12.36
C TYR A 72 -16.93 11.05 -11.25
N ALA A 73 -16.19 9.94 -11.38
CA ALA A 73 -15.11 9.62 -10.45
C ALA A 73 -13.81 10.34 -10.86
N LEU A 74 -13.07 10.86 -9.88
CA LEU A 74 -11.73 11.43 -10.08
C LEU A 74 -10.66 10.43 -9.68
N ILE A 75 -9.95 9.87 -10.66
CA ILE A 75 -8.86 8.91 -10.44
C ILE A 75 -7.55 9.56 -10.90
N GLY A 76 -6.67 9.87 -9.95
CA GLY A 76 -5.40 10.56 -10.24
C GLY A 76 -4.34 9.65 -10.87
N THR A 77 -3.61 10.15 -11.86
CA THR A 77 -2.46 9.46 -12.46
C THR A 77 -1.14 10.09 -12.01
N ASP A 78 -0.25 9.26 -11.48
CA ASP A 78 1.12 9.59 -11.09
C ASP A 78 2.09 9.11 -12.18
N SER A 79 2.00 9.74 -13.35
CA SER A 79 2.77 9.44 -14.59
C SER A 79 2.58 8.06 -15.23
N ALA A 80 1.83 7.15 -14.59
CA ALA A 80 1.48 5.84 -15.13
C ALA A 80 -0.03 5.63 -15.24
N ALA A 81 -0.45 4.86 -16.24
CA ALA A 81 -1.87 4.54 -16.50
C ALA A 81 -2.58 3.92 -15.27
N LYS A 82 -3.89 4.18 -15.19
CA LYS A 82 -4.77 3.70 -14.10
C LYS A 82 -6.01 3.02 -14.66
N TYR A 83 -6.44 1.96 -14.02
CA TYR A 83 -7.64 1.21 -14.41
C TYR A 83 -8.84 1.45 -13.50
N ILE A 84 -10.03 1.27 -14.07
CA ILE A 84 -11.24 0.85 -13.39
C ILE A 84 -11.44 -0.64 -13.71
N GLN A 85 -11.82 -1.45 -12.73
CA GLN A 85 -12.23 -2.83 -12.94
C GLN A 85 -13.60 -3.06 -12.34
N LEU A 86 -14.51 -3.57 -13.16
CA LEU A 86 -15.83 -4.04 -12.78
C LEU A 86 -15.78 -5.56 -12.56
N ASN A 87 -16.49 -6.06 -11.55
CA ASN A 87 -16.84 -7.46 -11.39
C ASN A 87 -18.35 -7.63 -11.63
N LEU A 88 -18.72 -8.29 -12.72
CA LEU A 88 -20.11 -8.54 -13.11
C LEU A 88 -20.83 -9.58 -12.23
N GLY A 89 -20.13 -10.18 -11.26
CA GLY A 89 -20.66 -11.21 -10.36
C GLY A 89 -20.59 -12.61 -10.94
N GLU A 90 -20.89 -12.77 -12.23
CA GLU A 90 -20.77 -14.02 -12.98
C GLU A 90 -20.30 -13.80 -14.44
N PRO A 91 -19.87 -14.85 -15.18
CA PRO A 91 -19.50 -14.72 -16.59
C PRO A 91 -20.70 -14.48 -17.51
N HIS A 92 -20.73 -13.33 -18.19
CA HIS A 92 -21.74 -13.00 -19.20
C HIS A 92 -21.17 -13.07 -20.63
N ASN A 93 -22.05 -13.31 -21.62
CA ASN A 93 -21.71 -13.26 -23.03
C ASN A 93 -21.73 -11.80 -23.54
N VAL A 94 -20.69 -11.04 -23.20
CA VAL A 94 -20.55 -9.62 -23.54
C VAL A 94 -20.55 -9.45 -25.06
N THR A 95 -21.39 -8.54 -25.57
CA THR A 95 -21.51 -8.17 -26.99
C THR A 95 -20.92 -6.80 -27.30
N LYS A 96 -20.90 -5.89 -26.31
CA LYS A 96 -20.51 -4.50 -26.52
C LYS A 96 -20.15 -3.85 -25.18
N VAL A 97 -19.09 -3.05 -25.14
CA VAL A 97 -18.75 -2.18 -23.99
C VAL A 97 -18.86 -0.74 -24.44
N ASN A 98 -19.37 0.16 -23.60
CA ASN A 98 -19.35 1.58 -23.85
C ASN A 98 -18.75 2.34 -22.66
N ILE A 99 -17.71 3.14 -22.91
CA ILE A 99 -17.01 3.94 -21.90
C ILE A 99 -17.36 5.41 -22.11
N LEU A 100 -17.78 6.11 -21.06
CA LEU A 100 -18.03 7.56 -21.09
C LEU A 100 -17.16 8.27 -20.05
N ASN A 101 -16.45 9.31 -20.46
CA ASN A 101 -15.78 10.25 -19.55
C ASN A 101 -16.49 11.61 -19.57
N ASP A 102 -16.13 12.48 -18.63
CA ASP A 102 -16.61 13.86 -18.49
C ASP A 102 -16.34 14.67 -19.78
N TYR A 103 -17.36 14.75 -20.63
CA TYR A 103 -17.39 15.46 -21.90
C TYR A 103 -17.78 16.94 -21.71
N ASN A 104 -17.14 17.84 -22.46
CA ASN A 104 -17.48 19.26 -22.48
C ASN A 104 -17.84 19.67 -23.92
N PRO A 105 -19.08 20.16 -24.19
CA PRO A 105 -19.50 20.59 -25.52
C PRO A 105 -18.68 21.73 -26.14
N GLU A 106 -18.06 22.57 -25.31
CA GLU A 106 -17.25 23.73 -25.72
C GLU A 106 -15.76 23.40 -25.81
N ALA A 107 -15.30 22.36 -25.09
CA ALA A 107 -13.90 21.93 -25.04
C ALA A 107 -13.77 20.38 -24.99
N PRO A 108 -13.93 19.69 -26.13
CA PRO A 108 -13.79 18.24 -26.22
C PRO A 108 -12.46 17.71 -25.67
N ARG A 109 -12.47 16.48 -25.13
CA ARG A 109 -11.30 15.83 -24.52
C ARG A 109 -10.81 14.70 -25.39
N THR A 110 -9.50 14.63 -25.60
CA THR A 110 -8.84 13.45 -26.19
C THR A 110 -8.27 12.62 -25.04
N GLY A 111 -8.77 11.40 -24.86
CA GLY A 111 -8.26 10.47 -23.85
C GLY A 111 -6.95 9.84 -24.29
N LYS A 112 -6.00 9.68 -23.36
CA LYS A 112 -4.69 9.08 -23.63
C LYS A 112 -4.60 7.69 -23.03
N ASP A 113 -3.96 6.81 -23.80
CA ASP A 113 -3.57 5.44 -23.44
C ASP A 113 -4.77 4.64 -22.90
N LEU A 114 -5.87 4.72 -23.65
CA LEU A 114 -7.15 4.09 -23.34
C LEU A 114 -7.14 2.63 -23.80
N ILE A 115 -7.32 1.71 -22.85
CA ILE A 115 -7.27 0.26 -23.11
C ILE A 115 -8.45 -0.43 -22.43
N VAL A 116 -9.28 -1.14 -23.19
CA VAL A 116 -10.43 -1.88 -22.65
C VAL A 116 -10.18 -3.38 -22.78
N GLN A 117 -10.32 -4.10 -21.67
CA GLN A 117 -10.02 -5.53 -21.56
C GLN A 117 -11.18 -6.29 -20.93
N LEU A 118 -11.39 -7.53 -21.39
CA LEU A 118 -12.34 -8.50 -20.85
C LEU A 118 -11.59 -9.71 -20.29
N SER A 119 -12.07 -10.30 -19.18
CA SER A 119 -11.59 -11.61 -18.70
C SER A 119 -12.61 -12.32 -17.78
N ASN A 120 -12.39 -13.61 -17.53
CA ASN A 120 -13.00 -14.37 -16.43
C ASN A 120 -12.06 -14.51 -15.21
N ASP A 121 -10.84 -13.98 -15.30
CA ASP A 121 -9.83 -13.96 -14.24
C ASP A 121 -9.82 -12.58 -13.56
N PRO A 122 -10.11 -12.46 -12.25
CA PRO A 122 -10.13 -11.18 -11.53
C PRO A 122 -8.78 -10.45 -11.53
N SER A 123 -7.66 -11.16 -11.76
CA SER A 123 -6.34 -10.56 -11.85
C SER A 123 -6.00 -10.06 -13.26
N PHE A 124 -6.68 -10.58 -14.30
CA PHE A 124 -6.30 -10.47 -15.72
C PHE A 124 -4.88 -11.04 -16.00
N ALA A 125 -4.48 -12.10 -15.30
CA ALA A 125 -3.26 -12.85 -15.65
C ALA A 125 -3.50 -13.87 -16.77
N THR A 126 -4.74 -14.32 -16.94
CA THR A 126 -5.18 -15.32 -17.93
C THR A 126 -6.49 -14.93 -18.59
N GLY A 127 -6.80 -15.54 -19.74
CA GLY A 127 -8.09 -15.39 -20.43
C GLY A 127 -8.43 -13.96 -20.89
N VAL A 128 -7.43 -13.08 -21.02
CA VAL A 128 -7.63 -11.66 -21.34
C VAL A 128 -7.87 -11.46 -22.83
N THR A 129 -8.96 -10.76 -23.16
CA THR A 129 -9.22 -10.22 -24.50
C THR A 129 -9.18 -8.70 -24.42
N THR A 130 -8.15 -8.07 -24.98
CA THR A 130 -8.15 -6.61 -25.22
C THR A 130 -9.06 -6.32 -26.41
N ILE A 131 -10.03 -5.43 -26.25
CA ILE A 131 -11.08 -5.14 -27.24
C ILE A 131 -10.97 -3.73 -27.85
N TYR A 132 -10.16 -2.86 -27.23
CA TYR A 132 -9.78 -1.54 -27.72
C TYR A 132 -8.44 -1.15 -27.08
N ASN A 133 -7.52 -0.56 -27.83
CA ASN A 133 -6.23 -0.07 -27.35
C ASN A 133 -5.68 1.05 -28.27
N ASN A 134 -5.61 2.29 -27.76
CA ASN A 134 -4.99 3.43 -28.44
C ASN A 134 -3.63 3.89 -27.87
N ASP A 135 -3.03 3.10 -26.97
CA ASP A 135 -1.67 3.29 -26.45
C ASP A 135 -0.61 2.93 -27.52
N ALA A 136 -0.40 3.83 -28.49
CA ALA A 136 0.45 3.56 -29.65
C ALA A 136 1.97 3.50 -29.32
N ASP A 137 2.42 4.05 -28.18
CA ASP A 137 3.83 4.02 -27.75
C ASP A 137 4.11 3.02 -26.61
N ASN A 138 3.09 2.29 -26.15
CA ASN A 138 3.15 1.32 -25.04
C ASN A 138 3.52 1.97 -23.69
N SER A 139 3.10 3.21 -23.46
CA SER A 139 3.31 3.97 -22.22
C SER A 139 2.45 3.48 -21.05
N ALA A 140 1.32 2.79 -21.29
CA ALA A 140 0.60 2.05 -20.26
C ALA A 140 1.20 0.65 -19.98
N GLY A 141 2.10 0.16 -20.86
CA GLY A 141 2.86 -1.07 -20.66
C GLY A 141 2.10 -2.38 -20.93
N LEU A 142 0.97 -2.33 -21.64
CA LEU A 142 0.07 -3.47 -21.88
C LEU A 142 0.11 -4.03 -23.32
N GLY A 143 1.09 -3.59 -24.10
CA GLY A 143 1.23 -3.86 -25.53
C GLY A 143 0.80 -2.65 -26.36
N ALA A 144 1.58 -2.29 -27.38
CA ALA A 144 1.26 -1.17 -28.25
C ALA A 144 -0.07 -1.39 -29.00
N GLY A 145 -0.94 -0.39 -28.93
CA GLY A 145 -2.24 -0.35 -29.58
C GLY A 145 -2.18 0.05 -31.05
N SER A 146 -3.32 -0.10 -31.73
CA SER A 146 -3.51 0.32 -33.12
C SER A 146 -4.80 1.11 -33.36
N ASP A 147 -5.63 1.30 -32.34
CA ASP A 147 -6.82 2.12 -32.44
C ASP A 147 -6.46 3.62 -32.43
N ALA A 148 -7.25 4.44 -33.11
CA ALA A 148 -7.03 5.88 -33.16
C ALA A 148 -7.32 6.55 -31.81
N GLU A 149 -6.62 7.65 -31.49
CA GLU A 149 -6.90 8.47 -30.30
C GLU A 149 -8.38 8.86 -30.22
N TYR A 150 -8.99 8.62 -29.05
CA TYR A 150 -10.41 8.83 -28.86
C TYR A 150 -10.72 10.25 -28.37
N VAL A 151 -11.61 10.94 -29.09
CA VAL A 151 -12.14 12.26 -28.70
C VAL A 151 -13.57 12.08 -28.19
N GLU A 152 -13.81 12.47 -26.94
CA GLU A 152 -15.13 12.44 -26.30
C GLU A 152 -16.14 13.33 -27.07
N PRO A 153 -17.27 12.78 -27.56
CA PRO A 153 -18.26 13.52 -28.31
C PRO A 153 -19.09 14.42 -27.39
N SER A 154 -19.37 15.63 -27.85
CA SER A 154 -20.20 16.64 -27.16
C SER A 154 -21.64 16.19 -26.86
N THR A 155 -22.06 15.03 -27.37
CA THR A 155 -23.38 14.41 -27.18
C THR A 155 -23.45 13.44 -25.99
N GLY A 156 -22.34 13.14 -25.32
CA GLY A 156 -22.29 12.15 -24.24
C GLY A 156 -22.45 10.69 -24.70
N ALA A 157 -22.20 10.41 -25.98
CA ALA A 157 -22.43 9.09 -26.57
C ALA A 157 -21.39 8.01 -26.14
N GLY A 158 -20.18 8.41 -25.75
CA GLY A 158 -19.12 7.51 -25.27
C GLY A 158 -18.43 6.67 -26.36
N LEU A 159 -17.37 5.97 -25.95
CA LEU A 159 -16.59 5.04 -26.75
C LEU A 159 -17.27 3.68 -26.75
N THR A 160 -18.16 3.48 -27.71
CA THR A 160 -18.83 2.19 -27.94
C THR A 160 -17.94 1.23 -28.74
N VAL A 161 -17.53 0.14 -28.09
CA VAL A 161 -16.75 -0.96 -28.65
C VAL A 161 -17.67 -2.17 -28.84
N THR A 162 -18.10 -2.43 -30.07
CA THR A 162 -18.96 -3.58 -30.43
C THR A 162 -18.11 -4.78 -30.86
N LEU A 163 -18.40 -5.95 -30.31
CA LEU A 163 -17.65 -7.18 -30.58
C LEU A 163 -18.21 -7.92 -31.80
N GLY A 164 -17.32 -8.46 -32.64
CA GLY A 164 -17.70 -9.26 -33.81
C GLY A 164 -18.36 -10.60 -33.46
N SER A 165 -18.20 -11.06 -32.21
CA SER A 165 -18.89 -12.21 -31.62
C SER A 165 -18.99 -12.04 -30.10
N PRO A 166 -20.04 -12.59 -29.44
CA PRO A 166 -20.14 -12.51 -27.98
C PRO A 166 -18.95 -13.17 -27.29
N THR A 167 -18.37 -12.48 -26.30
CA THR A 167 -17.18 -12.91 -25.56
C THR A 167 -17.55 -13.15 -24.10
N SER A 168 -17.25 -14.35 -23.57
CA SER A 168 -17.51 -14.67 -22.16
C SER A 168 -16.56 -13.89 -21.24
N ALA A 169 -17.11 -13.06 -20.36
CA ALA A 169 -16.35 -12.31 -19.37
C ALA A 169 -17.18 -12.04 -18.11
N GLN A 170 -16.52 -12.16 -16.94
CA GLN A 170 -17.03 -11.72 -15.64
C GLN A 170 -16.42 -10.37 -15.23
N TYR A 171 -15.25 -10.03 -15.76
CA TYR A 171 -14.53 -8.82 -15.40
C TYR A 171 -14.26 -7.97 -16.63
N VAL A 172 -14.48 -6.66 -16.49
CA VAL A 172 -14.15 -5.65 -17.49
C VAL A 172 -13.19 -4.65 -16.86
N ARG A 173 -12.07 -4.37 -17.53
CA ARG A 173 -11.05 -3.44 -17.06
C ARG A 173 -10.82 -2.35 -18.11
N TYR A 174 -11.06 -1.10 -17.74
CA TYR A 174 -10.82 0.09 -18.55
C TYR A 174 -9.63 0.85 -17.97
N TRP A 175 -8.54 0.95 -18.74
CA TRP A 175 -7.37 1.76 -18.43
C TRP A 175 -7.44 3.11 -19.13
N ALA A 176 -6.88 4.13 -18.49
CA ALA A 176 -6.62 5.45 -19.08
C ALA A 176 -5.40 6.10 -18.40
N ASN A 177 -4.74 7.03 -19.11
CA ASN A 177 -3.59 7.76 -18.62
C ASN A 177 -3.75 9.28 -18.84
N GLY A 178 -4.87 9.83 -18.39
CA GLY A 178 -5.18 11.25 -18.50
C GLY A 178 -5.79 11.66 -19.85
N HIS A 179 -5.82 12.97 -20.08
CA HIS A 179 -6.45 13.55 -21.28
C HIS A 179 -5.84 14.91 -21.66
N THR A 180 -6.03 15.33 -22.92
CA THR A 180 -5.79 16.70 -23.39
C THR A 180 -7.11 17.38 -23.73
N ARG A 181 -7.26 18.67 -23.43
CA ARG A 181 -8.47 19.47 -23.73
C ARG A 181 -8.29 20.29 -25.00
N SER A 182 -9.24 20.20 -25.94
CA SER A 182 -9.26 21.00 -27.17
C SER A 182 -9.10 22.50 -26.87
N GLY A 183 -8.34 23.19 -27.71
CA GLY A 183 -7.93 24.58 -27.48
C GLY A 183 -6.73 24.77 -26.53
N THR A 184 -6.23 23.71 -25.88
CA THR A 184 -5.03 23.76 -25.02
C THR A 184 -4.05 22.63 -25.36
N SER A 185 -2.76 22.90 -25.29
CA SER A 185 -1.70 21.88 -25.37
C SER A 185 -1.37 21.25 -24.01
N ALA A 186 -2.19 21.49 -22.98
CA ALA A 186 -1.98 21.01 -21.63
C ALA A 186 -2.49 19.56 -21.47
N TYR A 187 -1.58 18.66 -21.10
CA TYR A 187 -1.89 17.31 -20.64
C TYR A 187 -2.39 17.37 -19.18
N ASN A 188 -3.45 16.61 -18.88
CA ASN A 188 -4.05 16.50 -17.55
C ASN A 188 -3.94 15.06 -17.03
N ALA A 189 -3.18 14.88 -15.95
CA ALA A 189 -2.90 13.61 -15.28
C ALA A 189 -4.07 13.11 -14.39
N MET A 190 -5.30 13.21 -14.89
CA MET A 190 -6.54 12.89 -14.18
C MET A 190 -7.50 12.17 -15.12
N ASN A 191 -7.90 10.96 -14.73
CA ASN A 191 -8.98 10.23 -15.38
C ASN A 191 -10.32 10.69 -14.81
N THR A 192 -11.31 10.93 -15.68
CA THR A 192 -12.63 11.46 -15.33
C THR A 192 -13.79 10.60 -15.88
N PRO A 193 -13.85 9.29 -15.56
CA PRO A 193 -14.95 8.41 -15.98
C PRO A 193 -16.31 8.80 -15.39
N VAL A 194 -17.32 8.88 -16.25
CA VAL A 194 -18.74 9.10 -15.92
C VAL A 194 -19.45 7.76 -15.76
N GLU A 195 -19.42 6.89 -16.79
CA GLU A 195 -20.19 5.62 -16.83
C GLU A 195 -19.46 4.56 -17.68
N VAL A 196 -19.57 3.30 -17.28
CA VAL A 196 -19.01 2.11 -17.95
C VAL A 196 -20.12 1.08 -18.15
N GLU A 197 -20.70 1.04 -19.35
CA GLU A 197 -21.77 0.12 -19.72
C GLU A 197 -21.18 -1.16 -20.31
N VAL A 198 -21.65 -2.33 -19.87
CA VAL A 198 -21.23 -3.64 -20.39
C VAL A 198 -22.47 -4.39 -20.82
N TYR A 199 -22.67 -4.53 -22.12
CA TYR A 199 -23.85 -5.17 -22.70
C TYR A 199 -23.57 -6.64 -23.00
N ALA A 200 -24.52 -7.52 -22.70
CA ALA A 200 -24.44 -8.95 -22.94
C ALA A 200 -25.74 -9.54 -23.53
N GLN A 201 -25.62 -10.64 -24.27
CA GLN A 201 -26.76 -11.42 -24.76
C GLN A 201 -27.32 -12.34 -23.67
N MET A 202 -28.57 -12.10 -23.28
CA MET A 202 -29.30 -12.93 -22.30
C MET A 202 -30.46 -13.71 -22.97
N PRO A 203 -30.80 -14.92 -22.49
CA PRO A 203 -31.96 -15.68 -23.00
C PRO A 203 -33.29 -14.99 -22.67
N GLY A 204 -34.21 -14.91 -23.63
CA GLY A 204 -35.55 -14.35 -23.39
C GLY A 204 -36.50 -15.37 -22.74
N LEU A 205 -37.26 -14.93 -21.73
CA LEU A 205 -38.26 -15.74 -21.02
C LEU A 205 -39.62 -15.78 -21.75
N SER A 206 -40.44 -16.78 -21.41
CA SER A 206 -41.66 -17.13 -22.16
C SER A 206 -42.98 -16.55 -21.63
N THR A 207 -42.96 -15.83 -20.49
CA THR A 207 -44.14 -15.23 -19.86
C THR A 207 -43.80 -13.91 -19.17
N ALA A 208 -44.51 -12.82 -19.46
CA ALA A 208 -44.24 -11.51 -18.88
C ALA A 208 -44.77 -11.34 -17.45
N LEU A 209 -44.04 -10.58 -16.62
CA LEU A 209 -44.44 -10.22 -15.25
C LEU A 209 -45.66 -9.27 -15.21
N PRO A 210 -46.50 -9.34 -14.15
CA PRO A 210 -47.65 -8.47 -14.00
C PRO A 210 -47.25 -7.01 -13.73
N ALA A 211 -47.91 -6.09 -14.42
CA ALA A 211 -47.71 -4.65 -14.30
C ALA A 211 -48.48 -4.05 -13.11
N ILE A 212 -48.00 -2.93 -12.60
CA ILE A 212 -48.64 -2.17 -11.51
C ILE A 212 -49.64 -1.17 -12.09
N THR A 213 -50.90 -1.27 -11.67
CA THR A 213 -52.03 -0.44 -12.15
C THR A 213 -52.52 0.58 -11.12
N SER A 214 -51.78 0.73 -10.02
CA SER A 214 -52.16 1.46 -8.81
C SER A 214 -51.13 2.48 -8.33
N LEU A 215 -50.16 2.87 -9.18
CA LEU A 215 -49.15 3.87 -8.82
C LEU A 215 -49.80 5.24 -8.61
N SER A 216 -49.42 5.93 -7.54
CA SER A 216 -49.91 7.25 -7.16
C SER A 216 -48.80 8.07 -6.50
N ALA A 217 -48.92 9.39 -6.53
CA ALA A 217 -48.09 10.33 -5.80
C ALA A 217 -48.96 11.05 -4.76
N GLY A 218 -48.44 11.20 -3.54
CA GLY A 218 -49.09 11.86 -2.41
C GLY A 218 -48.25 13.01 -1.88
N ASP A 219 -48.06 13.04 -0.55
CA ASP A 219 -47.37 14.10 0.20
C ASP A 219 -46.10 14.64 -0.50
N ILE A 220 -46.04 15.97 -0.69
CA ILE A 220 -44.96 16.68 -1.39
C ILE A 220 -44.19 17.55 -0.37
N GLY A 221 -42.91 17.25 -0.17
CA GLY A 221 -41.92 18.17 0.41
C GLY A 221 -41.22 18.96 -0.70
N GLY A 222 -40.42 19.98 -0.36
CA GLY A 222 -39.89 20.93 -1.36
C GLY A 222 -39.15 20.27 -2.54
N ASP A 223 -38.40 19.22 -2.26
CA ASP A 223 -37.62 18.40 -3.20
C ASP A 223 -38.03 16.91 -3.18
N SER A 224 -39.16 16.59 -2.56
CA SER A 224 -39.51 15.22 -2.16
C SER A 224 -40.96 14.85 -2.47
N VAL A 225 -41.18 13.60 -2.88
CA VAL A 225 -42.49 13.07 -3.27
C VAL A 225 -42.68 11.68 -2.66
N LYS A 226 -43.82 11.45 -2.01
CA LYS A 226 -44.22 10.13 -1.53
C LYS A 226 -45.00 9.37 -2.61
N LEU A 227 -44.40 8.34 -3.19
CA LEU A 227 -45.11 7.40 -4.08
C LEU A 227 -45.86 6.34 -3.26
N SER A 228 -46.93 5.79 -3.83
CA SER A 228 -47.69 4.67 -3.27
C SER A 228 -48.29 3.78 -4.35
N TRP A 229 -48.27 2.46 -4.16
CA TRP A 229 -48.86 1.47 -5.06
C TRP A 229 -49.31 0.22 -4.31
N VAL A 230 -49.94 -0.73 -5.01
CA VAL A 230 -50.30 -2.06 -4.48
C VAL A 230 -49.42 -3.12 -5.15
N SER A 231 -48.80 -4.00 -4.36
CA SER A 231 -47.98 -5.11 -4.86
C SER A 231 -48.86 -6.17 -5.57
N PRO A 232 -48.55 -6.57 -6.81
CA PRO A 232 -49.33 -7.58 -7.53
C PRO A 232 -49.11 -9.03 -7.05
N GLY A 233 -48.11 -9.29 -6.20
CA GLY A 233 -47.91 -10.59 -5.54
C GLY A 233 -46.97 -11.58 -6.24
N PRO A 234 -46.69 -12.74 -5.60
CA PRO A 234 -45.52 -13.55 -5.89
C PRO A 234 -45.72 -14.50 -7.08
N SER A 235 -45.63 -13.96 -8.29
CA SER A 235 -45.28 -14.72 -9.50
C SER A 235 -43.91 -14.26 -10.01
N GLY A 236 -42.84 -14.62 -9.29
CA GLY A 236 -41.45 -14.37 -9.70
C GLY A 236 -40.89 -12.97 -9.43
N ILE A 237 -41.61 -12.07 -8.75
CA ILE A 237 -41.12 -10.70 -8.49
C ILE A 237 -40.11 -10.69 -7.33
N THR A 238 -38.93 -10.10 -7.57
CA THR A 238 -37.85 -9.91 -6.60
C THR A 238 -37.57 -8.44 -6.26
N GLY A 239 -38.10 -7.48 -7.03
CA GLY A 239 -37.93 -6.04 -6.77
C GLY A 239 -38.82 -5.16 -7.65
N TYR A 240 -38.52 -3.85 -7.65
CA TYR A 240 -39.17 -2.87 -8.52
C TYR A 240 -38.17 -1.86 -9.10
N ASP A 241 -38.28 -1.55 -10.39
CA ASP A 241 -37.52 -0.49 -11.07
C ASP A 241 -38.39 0.78 -11.13
N ILE A 242 -37.97 1.84 -10.43
CA ILE A 242 -38.70 3.10 -10.28
C ILE A 242 -37.93 4.22 -10.96
N ARG A 243 -38.61 4.94 -11.88
CA ARG A 243 -38.01 6.02 -12.66
C ARG A 243 -38.92 7.26 -12.73
N TYR A 244 -38.30 8.43 -12.89
CA TYR A 244 -38.99 9.70 -13.11
C TYR A 244 -38.47 10.43 -14.35
N ALA A 245 -39.27 11.33 -14.90
CA ALA A 245 -38.90 12.16 -16.04
C ALA A 245 -39.62 13.51 -16.01
N ALA A 246 -39.07 14.53 -16.68
CA ALA A 246 -39.73 15.84 -16.88
C ALA A 246 -40.77 15.82 -18.02
N VAL A 247 -40.97 14.68 -18.68
CA VAL A 247 -41.93 14.42 -19.75
C VAL A 247 -42.58 13.04 -19.52
N PRO A 248 -43.76 12.73 -20.10
CA PRO A 248 -44.42 11.44 -19.91
C PRO A 248 -43.52 10.24 -20.23
N ILE A 249 -43.42 9.30 -19.28
CA ILE A 249 -42.64 8.06 -19.45
C ILE A 249 -43.43 7.08 -20.32
N THR A 250 -42.79 6.54 -21.34
CA THR A 250 -43.36 5.57 -22.29
C THR A 250 -42.43 4.38 -22.43
N GLU A 251 -42.96 3.23 -22.87
CA GLU A 251 -42.15 2.02 -23.09
C GLU A 251 -40.94 2.29 -24.01
N GLY A 252 -41.10 3.18 -25.00
CA GLY A 252 -40.03 3.57 -25.93
C GLY A 252 -39.01 4.60 -25.39
N ASN A 253 -39.27 5.28 -24.27
CA ASN A 253 -38.30 6.19 -23.63
C ASN A 253 -37.78 5.69 -22.27
N TRP A 254 -38.34 4.60 -21.72
CA TRP A 254 -37.98 4.00 -20.42
C TRP A 254 -36.47 3.92 -20.17
N ASN A 255 -35.70 3.44 -21.16
CA ASN A 255 -34.24 3.25 -21.07
C ASN A 255 -33.40 4.42 -21.58
N ASN A 256 -33.99 5.58 -21.88
CA ASN A 256 -33.26 6.76 -22.34
C ASN A 256 -32.84 7.64 -21.14
N GLY A 257 -31.65 7.39 -20.59
CA GLY A 257 -31.14 8.04 -19.38
C GLY A 257 -31.09 9.58 -19.44
N SER A 258 -30.96 10.16 -20.65
CA SER A 258 -31.01 11.63 -20.86
C SER A 258 -32.39 12.25 -20.62
N VAL A 259 -33.43 11.44 -20.43
CA VAL A 259 -34.83 11.86 -20.27
C VAL A 259 -35.49 11.23 -19.03
N VAL A 260 -35.08 10.00 -18.68
CA VAL A 260 -35.70 9.17 -17.63
C VAL A 260 -34.64 8.75 -16.60
N THR A 261 -34.69 9.34 -15.41
CA THR A 261 -33.76 9.10 -14.30
C THR A 261 -34.30 8.01 -13.36
N ARG A 262 -33.45 7.09 -12.89
CA ARG A 262 -33.81 6.09 -11.85
C ARG A 262 -33.77 6.73 -10.46
N VAL A 263 -34.67 6.35 -9.57
CA VAL A 263 -34.54 6.73 -8.15
C VAL A 263 -33.73 5.69 -7.40
N VAL A 264 -32.76 6.14 -6.60
CA VAL A 264 -31.97 5.28 -5.70
C VAL A 264 -32.71 5.11 -4.38
N GLY A 265 -33.18 3.89 -4.09
CA GLY A 265 -33.95 3.57 -2.88
C GLY A 265 -34.84 2.37 -3.10
N GLU A 266 -34.29 1.17 -2.93
CA GLU A 266 -34.95 -0.09 -3.29
C GLU A 266 -36.06 -0.49 -2.28
N PRO A 267 -37.34 -0.58 -2.70
CA PRO A 267 -38.41 -1.07 -1.84
C PRO A 267 -38.48 -2.60 -1.89
N SER A 268 -38.32 -3.26 -0.73
CA SER A 268 -38.48 -4.71 -0.58
C SER A 268 -39.89 -5.17 -0.99
N VAL A 269 -40.02 -6.26 -1.76
CA VAL A 269 -41.30 -6.74 -2.31
C VAL A 269 -42.29 -7.12 -1.20
N GLY A 270 -43.32 -6.30 -1.00
CA GLY A 270 -44.48 -6.62 -0.19
C GLY A 270 -45.33 -7.76 -0.75
N ALA A 271 -46.04 -8.45 0.14
CA ALA A 271 -46.93 -9.56 -0.19
C ALA A 271 -48.06 -9.20 -1.19
N ALA A 272 -48.72 -10.21 -1.75
CA ALA A 272 -49.82 -10.02 -2.70
C ALA A 272 -50.91 -9.07 -2.16
N SER A 273 -51.29 -8.09 -2.97
CA SER A 273 -52.26 -7.05 -2.64
C SER A 273 -51.89 -6.14 -1.46
N ALA A 274 -50.66 -6.20 -0.95
CA ALA A 274 -50.20 -5.30 0.10
C ALA A 274 -49.93 -3.88 -0.47
N PRO A 275 -50.35 -2.81 0.23
CA PRO A 275 -49.93 -1.45 -0.12
C PRO A 275 -48.43 -1.28 0.13
N GLN A 276 -47.80 -0.45 -0.70
CA GLN A 276 -46.37 -0.14 -0.71
C GLN A 276 -46.22 1.38 -0.81
N GLN A 277 -45.24 1.95 -0.12
CA GLN A 277 -44.92 3.38 -0.18
C GLN A 277 -43.41 3.57 -0.26
N LEU A 278 -42.97 4.60 -0.98
CA LEU A 278 -41.57 5.04 -1.04
C LEU A 278 -41.53 6.57 -1.04
N VAL A 279 -40.70 7.16 -0.17
CA VAL A 279 -40.43 8.60 -0.19
C VAL A 279 -39.18 8.83 -1.04
N LEU A 280 -39.32 9.64 -2.07
CA LEU A 280 -38.24 10.10 -2.94
C LEU A 280 -37.79 11.49 -2.46
N GLN A 281 -36.49 11.80 -2.54
CA GLN A 281 -35.87 13.07 -2.14
C GLN A 281 -34.89 13.54 -3.23
N ASN A 282 -34.40 14.78 -3.15
CA ASN A 282 -33.49 15.42 -4.11
C ASN A 282 -34.04 15.46 -5.56
N LEU A 283 -35.36 15.46 -5.74
CA LEU A 283 -36.00 15.46 -7.05
C LEU A 283 -35.94 16.86 -7.71
N PRO A 284 -35.90 16.96 -9.06
CA PRO A 284 -35.87 18.24 -9.75
C PRO A 284 -37.08 19.15 -9.47
N ILE A 285 -36.83 20.15 -8.63
CA ILE A 285 -37.77 21.20 -8.21
C ILE A 285 -38.15 22.18 -9.34
N ASN A 286 -39.30 22.84 -9.17
CA ASN A 286 -39.97 23.71 -10.15
C ASN A 286 -40.28 23.02 -11.49
N LYS A 287 -40.48 21.70 -11.47
CA LYS A 287 -40.88 20.89 -12.63
C LYS A 287 -42.05 19.98 -12.27
N LYS A 288 -42.91 19.73 -13.25
CA LYS A 288 -43.81 18.57 -13.24
C LYS A 288 -43.00 17.34 -13.59
N LEU A 289 -42.97 16.37 -12.70
CA LEU A 289 -42.35 15.07 -12.89
C LEU A 289 -43.41 13.99 -13.10
N TYR A 290 -43.12 13.08 -14.02
CA TYR A 290 -43.90 11.89 -14.33
C TYR A 290 -43.13 10.69 -13.79
N PHE A 291 -43.80 9.84 -13.02
CA PHE A 291 -43.21 8.65 -12.38
C PHE A 291 -43.84 7.39 -12.96
N ALA A 292 -43.02 6.35 -13.14
CA ALA A 292 -43.47 5.03 -13.53
C ALA A 292 -42.62 3.94 -12.86
N ILE A 293 -43.23 2.77 -12.67
CA ILE A 293 -42.65 1.62 -12.00
C ILE A 293 -42.82 0.36 -12.86
N LYS A 294 -41.85 -0.55 -12.78
CA LYS A 294 -41.96 -1.92 -13.31
C LYS A 294 -41.61 -2.93 -12.23
N THR A 295 -42.28 -4.07 -12.21
CA THR A 295 -41.89 -5.21 -11.36
C THR A 295 -40.69 -5.91 -12.01
N VAL A 296 -39.73 -6.39 -11.21
CA VAL A 296 -38.54 -7.08 -11.72
C VAL A 296 -38.28 -8.45 -11.09
N ASN A 297 -37.61 -9.33 -11.84
CA ASN A 297 -37.14 -10.66 -11.43
C ASN A 297 -35.62 -10.77 -11.69
N GLY A 298 -34.82 -10.85 -10.63
CA GLY A 298 -33.36 -10.80 -10.72
C GLY A 298 -32.89 -9.55 -11.46
N LEU A 299 -32.00 -9.73 -12.44
CA LEU A 299 -31.51 -8.67 -13.35
C LEU A 299 -32.31 -8.57 -14.67
N ILE A 300 -33.25 -9.50 -14.93
CA ILE A 300 -33.89 -9.68 -16.25
C ILE A 300 -35.31 -10.20 -16.11
N ASP A 301 -36.22 -9.24 -16.01
CA ASP A 301 -37.57 -9.22 -16.58
C ASP A 301 -38.18 -7.94 -16.03
N ALA A 302 -38.63 -7.01 -16.86
CA ALA A 302 -39.36 -5.83 -16.39
C ALA A 302 -40.78 -5.88 -16.95
N SER A 303 -41.80 -5.73 -16.10
CA SER A 303 -43.21 -5.77 -16.54
C SER A 303 -43.52 -4.77 -17.65
N ALA A 304 -44.70 -4.84 -18.25
CA ALA A 304 -45.26 -3.67 -18.93
C ALA A 304 -45.24 -2.46 -17.97
N LEU A 305 -45.03 -1.26 -18.52
CA LEU A 305 -45.00 -0.02 -17.74
C LEU A 305 -46.26 0.14 -16.89
N SER A 306 -46.10 0.67 -15.66
CA SER A 306 -47.25 1.01 -14.83
C SER A 306 -48.14 2.09 -15.44
N ASN A 307 -49.30 2.33 -14.82
CA ASN A 307 -49.91 3.66 -14.93
C ASN A 307 -48.89 4.73 -14.45
N GLN A 308 -48.92 5.92 -15.04
CA GLN A 308 -48.11 7.03 -14.54
C GLN A 308 -48.71 7.59 -13.25
N ALA A 309 -47.84 8.07 -12.37
CA ALA A 309 -48.17 9.07 -11.36
C ALA A 309 -47.49 10.40 -11.73
N GLU A 310 -48.04 11.51 -11.25
CA GLU A 310 -47.54 12.85 -11.56
C GLU A 310 -47.41 13.67 -10.27
N ALA A 311 -46.35 14.47 -10.15
CA ALA A 311 -46.24 15.48 -9.10
C ALA A 311 -45.54 16.74 -9.64
N THR A 312 -45.95 17.92 -9.17
CA THR A 312 -45.25 19.18 -9.43
C THR A 312 -44.53 19.58 -8.17
N LEU A 313 -43.20 19.47 -8.16
CA LEU A 313 -42.40 19.92 -7.03
C LEU A 313 -42.18 21.43 -7.11
N LEU A 314 -42.34 22.11 -5.98
CA LEU A 314 -42.13 23.55 -5.84
C LEU A 314 -40.95 23.77 -4.88
N THR A 315 -40.02 24.65 -5.24
CA THR A 315 -38.79 24.99 -4.47
C THR A 315 -39.00 25.35 -3.00
N SER A 316 -40.24 25.54 -2.54
CA SER A 316 -40.54 26.16 -1.26
C SER A 316 -41.96 25.88 -0.77
N ILE A 317 -42.11 25.87 0.55
CA ILE A 317 -43.41 26.00 1.24
C ILE A 317 -43.74 27.49 1.42
N ASN A 318 -45.03 27.84 1.50
CA ASN A 318 -45.45 29.14 2.05
C ASN A 318 -45.35 29.08 3.58
N ALA A 319 -44.19 29.42 4.13
CA ALA A 319 -43.94 29.43 5.56
C ALA A 319 -44.79 30.46 6.33
N ALA A 320 -45.39 31.45 5.63
CA ALA A 320 -46.30 32.42 6.25
C ALA A 320 -47.74 31.91 6.42
N LEU A 321 -48.11 30.75 5.85
CA LEU A 321 -49.48 30.24 5.88
C LEU A 321 -50.00 30.04 7.32
N ASN A 322 -51.13 30.68 7.64
CA ASN A 322 -51.80 30.73 8.95
C ASN A 322 -50.91 31.21 10.11
N LYS A 323 -49.93 32.08 9.84
CA LYS A 323 -49.03 32.66 10.85
C LYS A 323 -49.59 33.93 11.50
N THR A 324 -48.92 34.43 12.54
CA THR A 324 -49.37 35.62 13.26
C THR A 324 -48.97 36.90 12.53
N VAL A 325 -49.96 37.73 12.20
CA VAL A 325 -49.80 39.00 11.49
C VAL A 325 -49.99 40.18 12.44
N THR A 326 -49.12 41.19 12.33
CA THR A 326 -49.13 42.42 13.15
C THR A 326 -48.90 43.66 12.28
N SER A 327 -49.28 44.84 12.79
CA SER A 327 -49.11 46.13 12.12
C SER A 327 -48.95 47.26 13.15
N ASN A 328 -48.30 48.36 12.76
CA ASN A 328 -48.36 49.64 13.49
C ASN A 328 -49.65 50.44 13.20
N GLY A 329 -50.52 49.97 12.30
CA GLY A 329 -51.82 50.56 12.01
C GLY A 329 -52.97 49.69 12.53
N THR A 330 -54.13 50.32 12.76
CA THR A 330 -55.37 49.58 13.03
C THR A 330 -56.05 49.23 11.72
N ALA A 331 -56.36 47.95 11.50
CA ALA A 331 -57.18 47.51 10.37
C ALA A 331 -58.65 47.91 10.59
N SER A 332 -59.27 48.59 9.62
CA SER A 332 -60.65 49.10 9.71
C SER A 332 -61.63 48.42 8.75
N GLY A 333 -61.16 47.47 7.95
CA GLY A 333 -61.96 46.54 7.15
C GLY A 333 -61.13 45.28 6.86
N GLY A 334 -61.74 44.09 6.95
CA GLY A 334 -61.01 42.81 6.94
C GLY A 334 -60.15 42.59 8.18
N ALA A 335 -59.63 41.37 8.34
CA ALA A 335 -58.77 41.01 9.48
C ALA A 335 -57.32 40.85 9.03
N LEU A 336 -56.34 41.20 9.89
CA LEU A 336 -54.91 41.02 9.57
C LEU A 336 -54.54 39.57 9.25
N SER A 337 -55.28 38.59 9.78
CA SER A 337 -55.12 37.16 9.47
C SER A 337 -55.39 36.80 8.00
N TYR A 338 -56.11 37.64 7.25
CA TYR A 338 -56.34 37.44 5.81
C TYR A 338 -55.03 37.44 5.04
N VAL A 339 -54.06 38.28 5.45
CA VAL A 339 -52.74 38.44 4.81
C VAL A 339 -51.85 37.19 4.90
N THR A 340 -52.35 36.09 5.46
CA THR A 340 -51.64 34.80 5.60
C THR A 340 -52.56 33.59 5.45
N ASN A 341 -53.84 33.76 5.07
CA ASN A 341 -54.79 32.64 5.04
C ASN A 341 -54.68 31.79 3.76
N GLY A 342 -53.86 32.21 2.78
CA GLY A 342 -53.70 31.53 1.48
C GLY A 342 -54.83 31.78 0.48
N ASN A 343 -55.80 32.66 0.80
CA ASN A 343 -56.93 32.98 -0.06
C ASN A 343 -56.58 34.12 -1.03
N LEU A 344 -56.18 33.76 -2.24
CA LEU A 344 -55.72 34.70 -3.26
C LEU A 344 -56.88 35.45 -3.99
N THR A 345 -57.94 35.82 -3.27
CA THR A 345 -59.20 36.34 -3.86
C THR A 345 -59.30 37.85 -3.76
N ARG A 346 -59.67 38.51 -4.87
CA ARG A 346 -59.92 39.97 -4.95
C ARG A 346 -61.08 40.40 -4.05
N GLY A 347 -60.75 40.78 -2.82
CA GLY A 347 -61.71 41.20 -1.79
C GLY A 347 -61.35 40.72 -0.39
N ASP A 348 -60.51 39.70 -0.24
CA ASP A 348 -60.06 39.18 1.06
C ASP A 348 -58.80 39.92 1.54
N TYR A 349 -58.92 41.24 1.74
CA TYR A 349 -57.81 42.10 2.15
C TYR A 349 -58.05 42.76 3.50
N ALA A 350 -56.96 43.09 4.20
CA ALA A 350 -57.00 44.00 5.35
C ALA A 350 -56.84 45.46 4.85
N LEU A 351 -57.68 46.38 5.31
CA LEU A 351 -57.62 47.80 4.99
C LEU A 351 -57.00 48.56 6.17
N ILE A 352 -55.86 49.21 5.93
CA ILE A 352 -55.07 49.91 6.95
C ILE A 352 -54.84 51.36 6.47
N SER A 353 -55.18 52.36 7.28
CA SER A 353 -54.99 53.78 6.91
C SER A 353 -53.52 54.21 7.01
N THR A 354 -53.07 55.01 6.03
CA THR A 354 -51.76 55.68 6.00
C THR A 354 -51.87 57.21 6.10
N THR A 355 -53.03 57.74 6.51
CA THR A 355 -53.28 59.20 6.60
C THR A 355 -52.40 59.89 7.65
N ASP A 356 -51.95 59.14 8.65
CA ASP A 356 -50.98 59.51 9.69
C ASP A 356 -49.56 58.95 9.40
N GLY A 357 -49.26 58.64 8.13
CA GLY A 357 -47.95 58.17 7.65
C GLY A 357 -47.88 56.66 7.35
N PRO A 358 -46.71 56.17 6.90
CA PRO A 358 -46.54 54.80 6.42
C PRO A 358 -46.86 53.72 7.47
N LYS A 359 -47.25 52.53 6.99
CA LYS A 359 -47.62 51.39 7.84
C LYS A 359 -46.94 50.10 7.38
N TYR A 360 -46.57 49.26 8.35
CA TYR A 360 -46.07 47.91 8.07
C TYR A 360 -47.11 46.83 8.25
N VAL A 361 -46.91 45.71 7.58
CA VAL A 361 -47.43 44.39 7.93
C VAL A 361 -46.23 43.50 8.28
N GLN A 362 -46.29 42.83 9.42
CA GLN A 362 -45.22 41.96 9.92
C GLN A 362 -45.77 40.59 10.28
N VAL A 363 -45.12 39.53 9.78
CA VAL A 363 -45.45 38.13 10.06
C VAL A 363 -44.37 37.49 10.93
N ASP A 364 -44.78 36.81 11.99
CA ASP A 364 -43.94 35.89 12.76
C ASP A 364 -44.10 34.47 12.20
N LEU A 365 -43.06 33.92 11.56
CA LEU A 365 -43.06 32.55 11.03
C LEU A 365 -43.08 31.47 12.14
N ALA A 366 -43.04 31.87 13.42
CA ALA A 366 -42.97 31.08 14.65
C ALA A 366 -41.66 30.29 14.87
N ASP A 367 -40.88 30.06 13.81
CA ASP A 367 -39.59 29.38 13.80
C ASP A 367 -38.67 30.04 12.76
N SER A 368 -37.38 29.74 12.76
CA SER A 368 -36.43 30.26 11.75
C SER A 368 -36.42 29.38 10.51
N TYR A 369 -36.47 30.01 9.33
CA TYR A 369 -36.53 29.36 8.02
C TYR A 369 -35.49 29.95 7.05
N ASP A 370 -34.95 29.09 6.17
CA ASP A 370 -34.21 29.51 4.97
C ASP A 370 -35.19 30.06 3.93
N ILE A 371 -35.41 31.37 3.94
CA ILE A 371 -36.28 32.06 2.97
C ILE A 371 -35.57 32.15 1.63
N VAL A 372 -36.26 31.77 0.55
CA VAL A 372 -35.82 31.83 -0.85
C VAL A 372 -36.60 32.86 -1.68
N GLY A 373 -37.68 33.42 -1.13
CA GLY A 373 -38.41 34.52 -1.76
C GLY A 373 -39.61 35.00 -0.94
N VAL A 374 -40.17 36.13 -1.34
CA VAL A 374 -41.42 36.70 -0.80
C VAL A 374 -42.34 37.05 -1.98
N ASN A 375 -43.65 36.99 -1.79
CA ASN A 375 -44.62 37.57 -2.72
C ASN A 375 -45.69 38.38 -1.97
N ILE A 376 -45.93 39.61 -2.41
CA ILE A 376 -46.84 40.55 -1.76
C ILE A 376 -48.00 40.84 -2.71
N ARG A 377 -49.23 40.47 -2.34
CA ARG A 377 -50.43 40.78 -3.13
C ARG A 377 -51.24 41.87 -2.46
N SER A 378 -51.72 42.83 -3.24
CA SER A 378 -52.63 43.89 -2.81
C SER A 378 -53.90 43.88 -3.67
N ASP A 379 -55.01 44.45 -3.18
CA ASP A 379 -56.25 44.56 -3.98
C ASP A 379 -56.00 45.26 -5.33
N TRP A 380 -56.01 44.48 -6.41
CA TRP A 380 -55.50 44.86 -7.72
C TRP A 380 -56.49 45.64 -8.60
N GLY A 381 -57.65 46.04 -8.06
CA GLY A 381 -58.65 46.82 -8.79
C GLY A 381 -59.46 46.00 -9.80
N GLY A 382 -58.83 45.09 -10.55
CA GLY A 382 -59.45 44.01 -11.33
C GLY A 382 -60.15 44.40 -12.63
N ASP A 383 -59.82 45.57 -13.18
CA ASP A 383 -59.89 45.83 -14.61
C ASP A 383 -58.67 46.66 -15.06
N ALA A 384 -58.46 46.79 -16.36
CA ALA A 384 -57.32 47.52 -16.94
C ALA A 384 -57.34 49.05 -16.72
N THR A 385 -58.35 49.59 -16.02
CA THR A 385 -58.47 51.02 -15.68
C THR A 385 -58.28 51.30 -14.18
N SER A 386 -58.07 50.27 -13.38
CA SER A 386 -58.13 50.34 -11.90
C SER A 386 -56.92 49.76 -11.16
N TYR A 387 -55.86 49.35 -11.88
CA TYR A 387 -54.58 48.94 -11.29
C TYR A 387 -53.89 50.07 -10.49
N ARG A 388 -52.94 49.69 -9.63
CA ARG A 388 -52.43 50.55 -8.54
C ARG A 388 -50.91 50.61 -8.53
N TYR A 389 -50.39 51.82 -8.39
CA TYR A 389 -49.01 52.11 -8.03
C TYR A 389 -48.90 52.09 -6.50
N GLY A 390 -48.10 51.16 -5.95
CA GLY A 390 -47.86 51.08 -4.52
C GLY A 390 -46.67 51.96 -4.12
N HIS A 391 -46.87 52.84 -3.13
CA HIS A 391 -45.83 53.78 -2.69
C HIS A 391 -45.08 53.29 -1.45
N ASP A 392 -43.78 53.56 -1.46
CA ASP A 392 -42.86 53.36 -0.34
C ASP A 392 -42.84 51.89 0.14
N TYR A 393 -42.74 50.97 -0.82
CA TYR A 393 -42.68 49.52 -0.59
C TYR A 393 -41.27 49.14 -0.14
N VAL A 394 -41.12 48.82 1.15
CA VAL A 394 -39.84 48.34 1.74
C VAL A 394 -40.06 47.01 2.45
N VAL A 395 -39.31 45.99 2.03
CA VAL A 395 -39.47 44.61 2.48
C VAL A 395 -38.19 44.15 3.17
N GLN A 396 -38.33 43.66 4.40
CA GLN A 396 -37.23 43.30 5.28
C GLN A 396 -37.43 41.91 5.88
N LEU A 397 -36.33 41.21 6.11
CA LEU A 397 -36.22 39.96 6.85
C LEU A 397 -35.43 40.21 8.14
N ALA A 398 -35.77 39.54 9.25
CA ALA A 398 -35.01 39.63 10.50
C ALA A 398 -35.09 38.35 11.37
N ALA A 399 -34.17 38.25 12.33
CA ALA A 399 -34.19 37.21 13.36
C ALA A 399 -35.12 37.55 14.55
N ASP A 400 -35.36 38.83 14.82
CA ASP A 400 -36.16 39.31 15.96
C ASP A 400 -37.37 40.16 15.55
N ALA A 401 -38.39 40.20 16.42
CA ALA A 401 -39.64 40.91 16.16
C ALA A 401 -39.52 42.44 16.11
N ALA A 402 -38.45 43.03 16.66
CA ALA A 402 -38.23 44.48 16.60
C ALA A 402 -37.56 44.90 15.28
N PHE A 403 -36.85 43.98 14.62
CA PHE A 403 -35.93 44.20 13.50
C PHE A 403 -34.70 44.98 13.95
N THR A 404 -33.92 44.35 14.83
CA THR A 404 -32.68 44.90 15.41
C THR A 404 -31.46 44.01 15.18
N SER A 405 -31.67 42.76 14.74
CA SER A 405 -30.65 41.74 14.51
C SER A 405 -30.87 41.02 13.17
N SER A 406 -29.77 40.80 12.44
CA SER A 406 -29.76 40.14 11.12
C SER A 406 -30.80 40.72 10.14
N VAL A 407 -30.93 42.05 10.11
CA VAL A 407 -31.92 42.74 9.28
C VAL A 407 -31.42 42.84 7.84
N THR A 408 -32.14 42.19 6.91
CA THR A 408 -31.85 42.22 5.48
C THR A 408 -33.02 42.85 4.74
N THR A 409 -32.82 44.05 4.18
CA THR A 409 -33.78 44.63 3.22
C THR A 409 -33.64 43.92 1.87
N ILE A 410 -34.73 43.40 1.33
CA ILE A 410 -34.76 42.60 0.09
C ILE A 410 -35.49 43.28 -1.07
N PHE A 411 -36.18 44.39 -0.80
CA PHE A 411 -36.78 45.29 -1.79
C PHE A 411 -36.99 46.67 -1.15
N ASN A 412 -36.70 47.75 -1.86
CA ASN A 412 -36.91 49.12 -1.41
C ASN A 412 -37.09 50.08 -2.62
N ASN A 413 -38.31 50.60 -2.80
CA ASN A 413 -38.62 51.65 -3.79
C ASN A 413 -38.99 53.02 -3.17
N ASP A 414 -38.72 53.24 -1.88
CA ASP A 414 -38.85 54.53 -1.17
C ASP A 414 -37.70 55.46 -1.56
N ALA A 415 -37.77 56.02 -2.78
CA ALA A 415 -36.67 56.75 -3.42
C ALA A 415 -36.35 58.11 -2.76
N ASP A 416 -37.30 58.73 -2.06
CA ASP A 416 -37.11 59.96 -1.27
C ASP A 416 -36.98 59.71 0.25
N ASN A 417 -36.94 58.45 0.68
CA ASN A 417 -36.65 58.01 2.06
C ASN A 417 -37.68 58.51 3.09
N THR A 418 -38.95 58.49 2.73
CA THR A 418 -40.09 58.84 3.59
C THR A 418 -40.25 57.93 4.81
N LEU A 419 -39.80 56.67 4.72
CA LEU A 419 -39.77 55.72 5.84
C LEU A 419 -38.58 55.92 6.78
N GLY A 420 -37.53 56.63 6.35
CA GLY A 420 -36.27 56.76 7.09
C GLY A 420 -35.42 55.48 7.15
N LEU A 421 -35.71 54.48 6.29
CA LEU A 421 -35.02 53.18 6.24
C LEU A 421 -33.85 53.15 5.24
N GLY A 422 -33.53 54.28 4.61
CA GLY A 422 -32.57 54.44 3.53
C GLY A 422 -33.28 54.59 2.18
N ALA A 423 -32.79 55.50 1.34
CA ALA A 423 -33.37 55.74 0.01
C ALA A 423 -33.26 54.49 -0.88
N GLY A 424 -34.39 54.09 -1.46
CA GLY A 424 -34.52 52.94 -2.35
C GLY A 424 -34.01 53.17 -3.78
N SER A 425 -33.77 52.07 -4.49
CA SER A 425 -33.42 52.07 -5.91
C SER A 425 -34.20 51.05 -6.74
N ASP A 426 -35.07 50.26 -6.11
CA ASP A 426 -35.95 49.32 -6.84
C ASP A 426 -37.05 50.10 -7.58
N PRO A 427 -37.57 49.55 -8.70
CA PRO A 427 -38.60 50.24 -9.48
C PRO A 427 -39.93 50.38 -8.71
N LEU A 428 -40.67 51.45 -9.05
CA LEU A 428 -42.03 51.65 -8.56
C LEU A 428 -42.90 50.44 -8.91
N TYR A 429 -43.51 49.83 -7.91
CA TYR A 429 -44.29 48.62 -8.09
C TYR A 429 -45.72 48.93 -8.57
N ILE A 430 -46.17 48.15 -9.55
CA ILE A 430 -47.52 48.22 -10.13
C ILE A 430 -48.19 46.86 -9.90
N GLU A 431 -49.32 46.84 -9.20
CA GLU A 431 -50.05 45.60 -8.92
C GLU A 431 -50.61 44.99 -10.22
N PRO A 432 -50.24 43.74 -10.60
CA PRO A 432 -50.70 43.09 -11.82
C PRO A 432 -52.23 42.91 -11.90
N ILE A 433 -52.80 43.06 -13.10
CA ILE A 433 -54.26 42.95 -13.33
C ILE A 433 -54.85 41.55 -13.06
N ASP A 434 -54.00 40.53 -12.96
CA ASP A 434 -54.34 39.15 -12.58
C ASP A 434 -54.17 38.86 -11.07
N GLY A 435 -53.66 39.83 -10.30
CA GLY A 435 -53.40 39.69 -8.86
C GLY A 435 -52.17 38.86 -8.52
N ALA A 436 -51.21 38.69 -9.43
CA ALA A 436 -50.01 37.85 -9.20
C ALA A 436 -49.14 38.29 -7.99
N GLY A 437 -49.04 39.60 -7.73
CA GLY A 437 -48.27 40.19 -6.63
C GLY A 437 -46.83 40.61 -6.99
N LEU A 438 -46.17 41.28 -6.06
CA LEU A 438 -44.75 41.65 -6.10
C LEU A 438 -43.91 40.44 -5.66
N HIS A 439 -43.43 39.66 -6.63
CA HIS A 439 -42.56 38.53 -6.36
C HIS A 439 -41.09 38.95 -6.26
N ILE A 440 -40.48 38.73 -5.09
CA ILE A 440 -39.09 39.05 -4.75
C ILE A 440 -38.35 37.73 -4.52
N PRO A 441 -37.68 37.16 -5.54
CA PRO A 441 -36.84 35.97 -5.38
C PRO A 441 -35.48 36.34 -4.77
N LEU A 442 -34.91 35.47 -3.93
CA LEU A 442 -33.60 35.68 -3.32
C LEU A 442 -32.53 34.82 -3.99
N ALA A 443 -31.47 35.46 -4.49
CA ALA A 443 -30.34 34.78 -5.15
C ALA A 443 -29.49 33.90 -4.19
N THR A 444 -29.73 33.99 -2.88
CA THR A 444 -29.15 33.13 -1.85
C THR A 444 -30.17 32.97 -0.72
N PRO A 445 -30.42 31.75 -0.20
CA PRO A 445 -31.35 31.57 0.92
C PRO A 445 -30.92 32.41 2.13
N THR A 446 -31.87 33.13 2.73
CA THR A 446 -31.62 34.01 3.87
C THR A 446 -32.38 33.50 5.09
N THR A 447 -31.64 33.06 6.11
CA THR A 447 -32.25 32.50 7.33
C THR A 447 -32.87 33.60 8.19
N ALA A 448 -34.19 33.57 8.37
CA ALA A 448 -34.93 34.56 9.16
C ALA A 448 -36.20 33.96 9.79
N ARG A 449 -36.77 34.66 10.77
CA ARG A 449 -38.04 34.30 11.44
C ARG A 449 -39.15 35.33 11.20
N TYR A 450 -38.79 36.59 11.00
CA TYR A 450 -39.74 37.67 10.79
C TYR A 450 -39.62 38.25 9.39
N VAL A 451 -40.76 38.53 8.76
CA VAL A 451 -40.87 39.26 7.50
C VAL A 451 -41.72 40.50 7.75
N ARG A 452 -41.20 41.69 7.40
CA ARG A 452 -41.90 42.98 7.52
C ARG A 452 -41.92 43.68 6.18
N TYR A 453 -43.10 44.13 5.77
CA TYR A 453 -43.35 44.88 4.54
C TYR A 453 -44.01 46.21 4.91
N TRP A 454 -43.39 47.33 4.52
CA TRP A 454 -43.91 48.69 4.67
C TRP A 454 -44.56 49.16 3.38
N ALA A 455 -45.60 50.01 3.49
CA ALA A 455 -46.17 50.79 2.39
C ALA A 455 -46.89 52.05 2.91
N ASN A 456 -47.07 53.03 2.02
CA ASN A 456 -47.62 54.36 2.33
C ASN A 456 -48.88 54.71 1.50
N GLY A 457 -49.72 53.72 1.22
CA GLY A 457 -50.89 53.86 0.37
C GLY A 457 -50.58 53.64 -1.11
N HIS A 458 -51.49 54.08 -1.98
CA HIS A 458 -51.40 53.78 -3.41
C HIS A 458 -52.08 54.83 -4.30
N THR A 459 -51.60 54.99 -5.53
CA THR A 459 -52.28 55.78 -6.57
C THR A 459 -52.91 54.85 -7.61
N ARG A 460 -54.14 55.13 -8.05
CA ARG A 460 -54.81 54.43 -9.16
C ARG A 460 -54.43 55.00 -10.52
N VAL A 461 -54.60 54.23 -11.60
CA VAL A 461 -54.35 54.65 -13.01
C VAL A 461 -54.90 56.03 -13.35
N ASN A 462 -56.07 56.38 -12.82
CA ASN A 462 -56.75 57.66 -13.05
C ASN A 462 -56.18 58.85 -12.23
N GLY A 463 -55.03 58.69 -11.58
CA GLY A 463 -54.39 59.71 -10.73
C GLY A 463 -54.96 59.85 -9.32
N THR A 464 -55.94 59.02 -8.92
CA THR A 464 -56.52 59.09 -7.56
C THR A 464 -55.56 58.44 -6.55
N SER A 465 -54.94 59.25 -5.69
CA SER A 465 -54.20 58.76 -4.51
C SER A 465 -55.18 58.36 -3.40
N ASN A 466 -54.93 57.22 -2.76
CA ASN A 466 -55.67 56.72 -1.62
C ASN A 466 -54.70 56.43 -0.46
N ALA A 467 -54.88 57.10 0.67
CA ALA A 467 -54.08 56.93 1.89
C ALA A 467 -54.50 55.65 2.68
N VAL A 468 -54.54 54.51 2.00
CA VAL A 468 -54.80 53.18 2.57
C VAL A 468 -53.94 52.09 1.91
N ASN A 469 -53.38 51.21 2.73
CA ASN A 469 -52.81 49.94 2.31
C ASN A 469 -53.93 48.88 2.27
N THR A 470 -53.92 48.03 1.24
CA THR A 470 -54.90 46.95 1.04
C THR A 470 -54.25 45.59 0.72
N PRO A 471 -53.38 45.05 1.59
CA PRO A 471 -52.76 43.72 1.43
C PRO A 471 -53.79 42.59 1.45
N VAL A 472 -53.68 41.68 0.49
CA VAL A 472 -54.48 40.45 0.33
C VAL A 472 -53.77 39.26 0.99
N GLU A 473 -52.52 38.99 0.60
CA GLU A 473 -51.72 37.85 1.08
C GLU A 473 -50.21 38.21 1.01
N LEU A 474 -49.45 37.82 2.03
CA LEU A 474 -47.99 37.82 2.07
C LEU A 474 -47.47 36.38 2.06
N GLN A 475 -47.04 35.90 0.90
CA GLN A 475 -46.49 34.55 0.76
C GLN A 475 -44.99 34.60 1.06
N VAL A 476 -44.50 33.76 1.97
CA VAL A 476 -43.07 33.67 2.31
C VAL A 476 -42.56 32.30 1.91
N PHE A 477 -41.77 32.26 0.85
CA PHE A 477 -41.25 31.04 0.25
C PHE A 477 -39.98 30.60 0.96
N ALA A 478 -39.98 29.42 1.59
CA ALA A 478 -38.83 28.87 2.30
C ALA A 478 -38.64 27.37 2.07
N LYS A 479 -37.44 26.86 2.33
CA LYS A 479 -37.17 25.41 2.33
C LYS A 479 -38.02 24.69 3.38
N SER A 480 -38.43 23.45 3.10
CA SER A 480 -38.99 22.54 4.11
C SER A 480 -37.91 22.09 5.10
N LYS A 481 -38.28 22.00 6.39
CA LYS A 481 -37.44 21.58 7.52
C LYS A 481 -37.79 20.15 7.90
N ASP A 482 -36.82 19.25 8.03
CA ASP A 482 -37.08 17.93 8.60
C ASP A 482 -37.22 18.00 10.12
N VAL A 483 -38.00 17.07 10.67
CA VAL A 483 -38.47 16.99 12.06
C VAL A 483 -38.61 15.54 12.54
N THR A 484 -38.24 14.53 11.74
CA THR A 484 -38.57 13.12 11.99
C THR A 484 -37.34 12.29 12.34
N ALA A 485 -36.89 12.32 13.60
CA ALA A 485 -35.68 11.60 14.03
C ALA A 485 -35.64 10.09 13.69
N PRO A 486 -34.45 9.46 13.63
CA PRO A 486 -34.31 8.02 13.44
C PRO A 486 -34.98 7.24 14.57
N SER A 487 -35.40 6.02 14.28
CA SER A 487 -35.84 5.10 15.33
C SER A 487 -34.67 4.68 16.22
N ALA A 488 -34.91 4.59 17.52
CA ALA A 488 -33.94 4.06 18.47
C ALA A 488 -33.64 2.59 18.16
N VAL A 489 -32.36 2.22 18.16
CA VAL A 489 -31.92 0.84 17.94
C VAL A 489 -32.33 -0.04 19.12
N SER A 490 -33.21 -1.01 18.88
CA SER A 490 -33.79 -1.88 19.92
C SER A 490 -33.09 -3.24 20.07
N ASN A 491 -32.14 -3.56 19.18
CA ASN A 491 -31.49 -4.86 19.09
C ASN A 491 -29.95 -4.79 19.10
N LEU A 492 -29.37 -3.78 19.76
CA LEU A 492 -27.92 -3.74 20.00
C LEU A 492 -27.51 -4.95 20.84
N THR A 493 -26.48 -5.67 20.42
CA THR A 493 -25.94 -6.87 21.06
C THR A 493 -24.42 -6.88 21.01
N ALA A 494 -23.78 -7.74 21.81
CA ALA A 494 -22.33 -8.01 21.76
C ALA A 494 -22.07 -9.50 21.45
N PRO A 495 -22.06 -9.92 20.17
CA PRO A 495 -21.81 -11.31 19.78
C PRO A 495 -20.43 -11.86 20.17
N SER A 496 -19.43 -11.01 20.43
CA SER A 496 -18.15 -11.43 21.01
C SER A 496 -17.53 -10.36 21.92
N VAL A 497 -16.76 -10.82 22.91
CA VAL A 497 -16.08 -9.99 23.92
C VAL A 497 -14.68 -10.58 24.12
N GLY A 498 -13.65 -9.80 23.81
CA GLY A 498 -12.26 -10.14 24.10
C GLY A 498 -11.80 -9.48 25.41
N TRP A 499 -10.61 -9.84 25.87
CA TRP A 499 -10.05 -9.35 27.15
C TRP A 499 -9.81 -7.84 27.21
N LYS A 500 -9.77 -7.16 26.06
CA LYS A 500 -9.69 -5.69 25.93
C LYS A 500 -10.63 -5.12 24.85
N SER A 501 -11.60 -5.90 24.38
CA SER A 501 -12.34 -5.62 23.15
C SER A 501 -13.79 -6.12 23.19
N VAL A 502 -14.63 -5.57 22.32
CA VAL A 502 -16.00 -6.03 22.08
C VAL A 502 -16.35 -5.88 20.59
N GLN A 503 -17.08 -6.84 20.04
CA GLN A 503 -17.78 -6.66 18.76
C GLN A 503 -19.25 -6.40 19.08
N LEU A 504 -19.76 -5.24 18.68
CA LEU A 504 -21.18 -4.89 18.76
C LEU A 504 -21.90 -5.23 17.44
N GLN A 505 -23.19 -5.56 17.50
CA GLN A 505 -24.06 -5.82 16.35
C GLN A 505 -25.46 -5.25 16.56
N TRP A 506 -26.05 -4.66 15.52
CA TRP A 506 -27.41 -4.08 15.52
C TRP A 506 -28.02 -4.06 14.13
N THR A 507 -29.31 -3.71 14.04
CA THR A 507 -29.98 -3.37 12.77
C THR A 507 -30.04 -1.86 12.58
N ALA A 508 -29.64 -1.37 11.41
CA ALA A 508 -29.65 0.04 11.06
C ALA A 508 -31.08 0.64 11.09
N PRO A 509 -31.28 1.81 11.71
CA PRO A 509 -32.50 2.60 11.58
C PRO A 509 -32.48 3.42 10.28
N GLY A 510 -33.58 4.12 9.99
CA GLY A 510 -33.67 5.02 8.84
C GLY A 510 -33.08 6.40 9.11
N ASN A 511 -33.28 7.28 8.13
CA ASN A 511 -33.25 8.73 8.35
C ASN A 511 -34.51 9.07 9.16
N ASN A 512 -35.66 9.04 8.48
CA ASN A 512 -36.96 9.30 9.08
C ASN A 512 -37.55 8.01 9.66
N GLY A 513 -37.36 7.83 10.97
CA GLY A 513 -37.79 6.63 11.71
C GLY A 513 -37.07 5.35 11.26
N THR A 514 -37.76 4.51 10.50
CA THR A 514 -37.23 3.25 9.93
C THR A 514 -37.08 3.30 8.41
N THR A 515 -37.12 4.50 7.80
CA THR A 515 -37.10 4.70 6.36
C THR A 515 -35.86 5.50 5.93
N GLY A 516 -35.18 5.08 4.86
CA GLY A 516 -33.94 5.73 4.39
C GLY A 516 -32.69 5.22 5.13
N THR A 517 -31.73 6.12 5.33
CA THR A 517 -30.41 5.83 5.94
C THR A 517 -30.07 6.94 6.92
N ALA A 518 -29.72 6.61 8.17
CA ALA A 518 -29.26 7.61 9.14
C ALA A 518 -27.95 8.29 8.69
N PHE A 519 -27.66 9.48 9.20
CA PHE A 519 -26.44 10.23 8.90
C PHE A 519 -25.23 9.75 9.74
N GLU A 520 -25.42 9.52 11.05
CA GLU A 520 -24.34 9.15 11.98
C GLU A 520 -24.81 8.20 13.10
N TYR A 521 -23.87 7.48 13.71
CA TYR A 521 -24.05 6.81 15.01
C TYR A 521 -23.14 7.40 16.08
N ASP A 522 -23.72 7.86 17.18
CA ASP A 522 -23.00 8.14 18.43
C ASP A 522 -23.03 6.87 19.30
N PHE A 523 -21.87 6.22 19.47
CA PHE A 523 -21.69 5.05 20.33
C PHE A 523 -21.02 5.45 21.65
N ARG A 524 -21.50 4.90 22.77
CA ARG A 524 -21.06 5.22 24.12
C ARG A 524 -20.75 3.97 24.94
N TYR A 525 -19.73 4.06 25.78
CA TYR A 525 -19.39 3.04 26.78
C TYR A 525 -19.13 3.64 28.16
N SER A 526 -19.32 2.84 29.20
CA SER A 526 -19.13 3.24 30.60
C SER A 526 -18.91 2.02 31.50
N THR A 527 -18.20 2.17 32.62
CA THR A 527 -18.12 1.15 33.69
C THR A 527 -19.28 1.22 34.69
N SER A 528 -20.22 2.14 34.47
CA SER A 528 -21.48 2.28 35.23
C SER A 528 -22.69 2.32 34.28
N PRO A 529 -23.89 1.88 34.70
CA PRO A 529 -25.07 1.80 33.83
C PRO A 529 -25.36 3.09 33.06
N ILE A 530 -25.53 2.95 31.74
CA ILE A 530 -25.96 4.04 30.86
C ILE A 530 -27.51 4.11 30.87
N THR A 531 -28.02 5.32 30.79
CA THR A 531 -29.44 5.70 30.75
C THR A 531 -29.59 6.88 29.79
N SER A 532 -30.82 7.24 29.41
CA SER A 532 -31.06 8.45 28.60
C SER A 532 -30.53 9.73 29.26
N GLY A 533 -30.55 9.83 30.60
CA GLY A 533 -30.14 11.01 31.36
C GLY A 533 -28.63 11.15 31.64
N ASN A 534 -27.82 10.12 31.36
CA ASN A 534 -26.35 10.19 31.50
C ASN A 534 -25.57 9.74 30.25
N PHE A 535 -26.25 9.45 29.13
CA PHE A 535 -25.62 9.03 27.87
C PHE A 535 -24.51 9.97 27.41
N ASP A 536 -24.76 11.28 27.43
CA ASP A 536 -23.83 12.27 26.90
C ASP A 536 -22.58 12.46 27.80
N ALA A 537 -22.65 11.97 29.06
CA ALA A 537 -21.55 11.89 30.02
C ALA A 537 -20.81 10.52 29.99
N ALA A 538 -21.33 9.52 29.28
CA ALA A 538 -20.61 8.28 29.00
C ALA A 538 -19.53 8.51 27.93
N THR A 539 -18.50 7.67 27.91
CA THR A 539 -17.33 7.86 27.05
C THR A 539 -17.65 7.53 25.59
N PRO A 540 -17.37 8.43 24.62
CA PRO A 540 -17.62 8.17 23.21
C PRO A 540 -16.67 7.11 22.62
N MET A 541 -17.19 6.32 21.69
CA MET A 541 -16.45 5.31 20.93
C MET A 541 -16.15 5.85 19.53
N ALA A 542 -14.89 6.22 19.28
CA ALA A 542 -14.46 6.68 17.95
C ALA A 542 -14.36 5.50 16.95
N GLY A 543 -14.58 5.79 15.67
CA GLY A 543 -14.43 4.81 14.58
C GLY A 543 -15.70 3.99 14.26
N ALA A 544 -16.88 4.43 14.72
CA ALA A 544 -18.15 3.81 14.33
C ALA A 544 -18.33 3.83 12.79
N PRO A 545 -18.91 2.77 12.18
CA PRO A 545 -19.16 2.74 10.75
C PRO A 545 -20.24 3.73 10.34
N LEU A 546 -20.21 4.20 9.10
CA LEU A 546 -21.33 4.95 8.51
C LEU A 546 -22.61 4.09 8.53
N PRO A 547 -23.79 4.67 8.78
CA PRO A 547 -25.04 3.93 8.72
C PRO A 547 -25.30 3.32 7.35
N ALA A 548 -25.84 2.11 7.34
CA ALA A 548 -26.38 1.46 6.15
C ALA A 548 -27.88 1.74 6.02
N LEU A 549 -28.46 1.35 4.88
CA LEU A 549 -29.92 1.39 4.66
C LEU A 549 -30.68 0.72 5.81
N ALA A 550 -31.78 1.31 6.25
CA ALA A 550 -32.63 0.76 7.31
C ALA A 550 -32.93 -0.74 7.11
N GLY A 551 -32.88 -1.52 8.19
CA GLY A 551 -33.03 -2.98 8.15
C GLY A 551 -31.74 -3.76 7.88
N THR A 552 -30.66 -3.11 7.42
CA THR A 552 -29.34 -3.75 7.27
C THR A 552 -28.76 -4.10 8.63
N THR A 553 -28.21 -5.32 8.79
CA THR A 553 -27.44 -5.67 10.00
C THR A 553 -26.01 -5.14 9.89
N GLN A 554 -25.56 -4.37 10.87
CA GLN A 554 -24.21 -3.81 10.95
C GLN A 554 -23.48 -4.30 12.20
N THR A 555 -22.14 -4.17 12.21
CA THR A 555 -21.31 -4.47 13.37
C THR A 555 -20.20 -3.43 13.56
N PHE A 556 -19.67 -3.30 14.76
CA PHE A 556 -18.59 -2.38 15.13
C PHE A 556 -17.70 -3.02 16.18
N GLY A 557 -16.41 -3.15 15.87
CA GLY A 557 -15.39 -3.64 16.81
C GLY A 557 -14.74 -2.47 17.54
N PHE A 558 -14.65 -2.57 18.87
CA PHE A 558 -14.04 -1.55 19.71
C PHE A 558 -13.05 -2.17 20.70
N GLY A 559 -11.89 -1.52 20.89
CA GLY A 559 -10.78 -2.00 21.72
C GLY A 559 -10.33 -0.99 22.77
N GLY A 560 -9.28 -1.33 23.51
CA GLY A 560 -8.72 -0.46 24.56
C GLY A 560 -9.47 -0.52 25.90
N LEU A 561 -10.40 -1.46 26.06
CA LEU A 561 -11.07 -1.74 27.32
C LEU A 561 -10.06 -2.31 28.34
N GLN A 562 -10.37 -2.19 29.63
CA GLN A 562 -9.60 -2.85 30.69
C GLN A 562 -10.02 -4.32 30.83
N PRO A 563 -9.09 -5.25 31.13
CA PRO A 563 -9.43 -6.64 31.47
C PRO A 563 -10.24 -6.76 32.77
N ASN A 564 -10.94 -7.88 32.96
CA ASN A 564 -11.73 -8.19 34.15
C ASN A 564 -12.69 -7.06 34.59
N THR A 565 -13.26 -6.33 33.62
CA THR A 565 -14.01 -5.10 33.87
C THR A 565 -15.39 -5.17 33.20
N THR A 566 -16.44 -4.86 33.96
CA THR A 566 -17.81 -4.77 33.45
C THR A 566 -18.02 -3.43 32.73
N TYR A 567 -18.56 -3.50 31.52
CA TYR A 567 -18.86 -2.35 30.67
C TYR A 567 -20.30 -2.38 30.18
N TYR A 568 -20.89 -1.19 30.09
CA TYR A 568 -22.21 -0.90 29.57
C TYR A 568 -22.06 -0.13 28.26
N PHE A 569 -22.74 -0.56 27.21
CA PHE A 569 -22.68 0.01 25.86
C PHE A 569 -24.07 0.44 25.38
N ALA A 570 -24.15 1.59 24.72
CA ALA A 570 -25.39 2.10 24.12
C ALA A 570 -25.07 3.00 22.91
N MET A 571 -26.08 3.29 22.08
CA MET A 571 -25.94 4.19 20.94
C MET A 571 -27.15 5.12 20.75
N LYS A 572 -26.95 6.19 19.99
CA LYS A 572 -28.00 7.01 19.33
C LYS A 572 -27.65 7.09 17.84
N ALA A 573 -28.63 6.91 16.96
CA ALA A 573 -28.52 7.34 15.56
C ALA A 573 -28.94 8.82 15.39
N LYS A 574 -28.39 9.49 14.37
CA LYS A 574 -28.71 10.88 13.99
C LYS A 574 -29.06 10.95 12.51
N ASP A 575 -29.93 11.87 12.12
CA ASP A 575 -30.05 12.32 10.72
C ASP A 575 -29.34 13.68 10.54
N GLU A 576 -29.54 14.37 9.42
CA GLU A 576 -28.93 15.67 9.12
C GLU A 576 -29.41 16.81 10.05
N ALA A 577 -30.52 16.64 10.78
CA ALA A 577 -31.15 17.64 11.64
C ALA A 577 -31.53 17.13 13.05
N ASN A 578 -31.87 15.85 13.24
CA ASN A 578 -32.40 15.31 14.48
C ASN A 578 -31.57 14.13 15.06
N VAL A 579 -31.90 13.74 16.30
CA VAL A 579 -31.23 12.66 17.04
C VAL A 579 -32.26 11.72 17.67
N SER A 580 -32.07 10.42 17.50
CA SER A 580 -32.91 9.38 18.08
C SER A 580 -32.78 9.24 19.60
N ALA A 581 -33.75 8.56 20.21
CA ALA A 581 -33.63 8.11 21.60
C ALA A 581 -32.53 7.03 21.73
N ILE A 582 -32.02 6.87 22.96
CA ILE A 582 -31.00 5.86 23.29
C ILE A 582 -31.46 4.44 22.94
N SER A 583 -30.53 3.61 22.47
CA SER A 583 -30.73 2.19 22.24
C SER A 583 -31.04 1.41 23.53
N ASN A 584 -31.35 0.10 23.37
CA ASN A 584 -31.16 -0.82 24.48
C ASN A 584 -29.68 -0.83 24.94
N VAL A 585 -29.44 -1.08 26.23
CA VAL A 585 -28.10 -1.08 26.83
C VAL A 585 -27.56 -2.51 26.88
N VAL A 586 -26.39 -2.73 26.29
CA VAL A 586 -25.67 -4.01 26.33
C VAL A 586 -24.71 -4.00 27.53
N THR A 587 -24.69 -5.07 28.31
CA THR A 587 -23.76 -5.23 29.45
C THR A 587 -22.87 -6.44 29.20
N VAL A 588 -21.55 -6.27 29.29
CA VAL A 588 -20.55 -7.33 29.13
C VAL A 588 -19.46 -7.19 30.20
N THR A 589 -18.69 -8.25 30.45
CA THR A 589 -17.47 -8.19 31.27
C THR A 589 -16.32 -8.79 30.49
N THR A 590 -15.22 -8.05 30.37
CA THR A 590 -14.01 -8.51 29.68
C THR A 590 -13.35 -9.65 30.46
N PRO A 591 -12.81 -10.69 29.79
CA PRO A 591 -11.92 -11.66 30.41
C PRO A 591 -10.71 -11.01 31.12
N ALA A 592 -10.11 -11.72 32.08
CA ALA A 592 -8.98 -11.22 32.86
C ALA A 592 -7.63 -11.33 32.13
N THR A 593 -7.50 -12.26 31.20
CA THR A 593 -6.34 -12.47 30.34
C THR A 593 -6.80 -12.68 28.91
N ASP A 594 -5.89 -12.49 27.97
CA ASP A 594 -6.02 -13.13 26.67
C ASP A 594 -6.04 -14.67 26.83
N SER A 595 -6.66 -15.35 25.87
CA SER A 595 -6.66 -16.80 25.70
C SER A 595 -7.15 -17.24 24.30
N VAL A 596 -7.30 -16.31 23.35
CA VAL A 596 -7.98 -16.56 22.07
C VAL A 596 -6.96 -16.46 20.93
N ALA A 597 -6.37 -17.60 20.57
CA ALA A 597 -5.34 -17.65 19.55
C ALA A 597 -5.86 -17.24 18.14
N PRO A 598 -4.96 -16.78 17.26
CA PRO A 598 -5.22 -16.58 15.83
C PRO A 598 -5.83 -17.83 15.16
N ALA A 599 -6.71 -17.61 14.19
CA ALA A 599 -7.26 -18.72 13.41
C ALA A 599 -6.16 -19.41 12.60
N ALA A 600 -6.26 -20.74 12.48
CA ALA A 600 -5.34 -21.49 11.64
C ALA A 600 -5.52 -21.12 10.17
N ILE A 601 -4.41 -20.84 9.48
CA ILE A 601 -4.39 -20.52 8.06
C ILE A 601 -4.86 -21.75 7.24
N THR A 602 -5.92 -21.58 6.46
CA THR A 602 -6.55 -22.68 5.69
C THR A 602 -6.18 -22.71 4.21
N ASN A 603 -5.54 -21.65 3.71
CA ASN A 603 -5.24 -21.45 2.28
C ASN A 603 -3.75 -21.23 1.97
N LEU A 604 -2.84 -21.71 2.82
CA LEU A 604 -1.41 -21.71 2.53
C LEU A 604 -1.13 -22.46 1.23
N SER A 605 -0.43 -21.80 0.32
CA SER A 605 -0.04 -22.30 -0.99
C SER A 605 1.46 -22.09 -1.20
N ALA A 606 2.07 -22.93 -2.05
CA ALA A 606 3.47 -22.81 -2.49
C ALA A 606 3.50 -22.75 -4.01
N SER A 607 4.21 -21.77 -4.56
CA SER A 607 4.19 -21.41 -5.98
C SER A 607 5.56 -20.88 -6.45
N ARG A 608 5.69 -20.57 -7.75
CA ARG A 608 6.90 -19.94 -8.35
C ARG A 608 8.22 -20.61 -7.93
N ALA A 609 8.24 -21.94 -7.93
CA ALA A 609 9.42 -22.70 -7.57
C ALA A 609 10.55 -22.49 -8.57
N ASN A 610 11.71 -22.05 -8.09
CA ASN A 610 12.98 -22.08 -8.81
C ASN A 610 13.93 -23.09 -8.12
N SER A 611 15.23 -23.02 -8.39
CA SER A 611 16.24 -23.95 -7.86
C SER A 611 16.67 -23.66 -6.42
N LYS A 612 16.31 -22.50 -5.86
CA LYS A 612 16.69 -22.02 -4.52
C LYS A 612 15.55 -21.45 -3.66
N SER A 613 14.42 -21.07 -4.24
CA SER A 613 13.28 -20.53 -3.48
C SER A 613 11.91 -20.85 -4.07
N MET A 614 10.87 -20.55 -3.27
CA MET A 614 9.46 -20.67 -3.60
C MET A 614 8.66 -19.51 -3.03
N GLN A 615 7.68 -19.01 -3.78
CA GLN A 615 6.72 -18.04 -3.25
C GLN A 615 5.59 -18.78 -2.50
N LEU A 616 5.59 -18.69 -1.17
CA LEU A 616 4.43 -19.03 -0.36
C LEU A 616 3.42 -17.88 -0.38
N SER A 617 2.13 -18.19 -0.27
CA SER A 617 1.05 -17.21 -0.14
C SER A 617 -0.12 -17.75 0.70
N TRP A 618 -0.72 -16.90 1.54
CA TRP A 618 -1.90 -17.20 2.36
C TRP A 618 -2.72 -15.94 2.65
N THR A 619 -3.87 -16.08 3.32
CA THR A 619 -4.64 -14.95 3.85
C THR A 619 -4.29 -14.70 5.32
N ALA A 620 -4.01 -13.44 5.69
CA ALA A 620 -3.77 -13.04 7.08
C ALA A 620 -4.98 -13.39 7.99
N PRO A 621 -4.79 -14.15 9.08
CA PRO A 621 -5.80 -14.34 10.11
C PRO A 621 -5.83 -13.15 11.09
N GLY A 622 -6.70 -13.22 12.09
CA GLY A 622 -6.78 -12.25 13.19
C GLY A 622 -5.74 -12.46 14.28
N ASP A 623 -5.70 -11.50 15.19
CA ASP A 623 -5.16 -11.64 16.55
C ASP A 623 -6.12 -12.55 17.35
N ASP A 624 -7.35 -12.07 17.60
CA ASP A 624 -8.50 -12.84 18.08
C ASP A 624 -9.18 -13.57 16.90
N LEU A 625 -8.79 -14.82 16.59
CA LEU A 625 -9.32 -15.63 15.47
C LEU A 625 -9.17 -14.97 14.08
N ALA A 626 -10.08 -14.05 13.74
CA ALA A 626 -10.18 -13.32 12.47
C ALA A 626 -10.30 -11.78 12.66
N ALA A 627 -10.23 -11.29 13.90
CA ALA A 627 -10.28 -9.88 14.27
C ALA A 627 -8.95 -9.42 14.90
N GLY A 628 -8.61 -8.14 14.77
CA GLY A 628 -7.30 -7.61 15.19
C GLY A 628 -6.14 -8.04 14.28
N ARG A 629 -5.02 -7.32 14.32
CA ARG A 629 -3.83 -7.62 13.49
C ARG A 629 -2.86 -8.50 14.28
N ALA A 630 -2.67 -9.75 13.84
CA ALA A 630 -1.78 -10.70 14.50
C ALA A 630 -0.33 -10.20 14.61
N ALA A 631 0.34 -10.49 15.73
CA ALA A 631 1.67 -9.95 16.03
C ALA A 631 2.83 -10.64 15.30
N SER A 632 2.76 -11.93 14.97
CA SER A 632 3.87 -12.63 14.29
C SER A 632 3.45 -13.93 13.58
N TYR A 633 4.27 -14.36 12.63
CA TYR A 633 4.14 -15.62 11.90
C TYR A 633 5.39 -16.49 12.09
N GLU A 634 5.20 -17.78 12.37
CA GLU A 634 6.25 -18.79 12.46
C GLU A 634 6.11 -19.71 11.23
N VAL A 635 6.97 -19.51 10.23
CA VAL A 635 6.98 -20.31 8.98
C VAL A 635 7.96 -21.45 9.13
N ARG A 636 7.53 -22.70 8.86
CA ARG A 636 8.41 -23.88 8.87
C ARG A 636 8.36 -24.68 7.58
N TYR A 637 9.48 -25.31 7.25
CA TYR A 637 9.65 -26.18 6.08
C TYR A 637 10.37 -27.49 6.42
N SER A 638 10.07 -28.54 5.67
CA SER A 638 10.73 -29.85 5.81
C SER A 638 10.67 -30.63 4.50
N THR A 639 11.59 -31.59 4.31
CA THR A 639 11.54 -32.55 3.19
C THR A 639 10.54 -33.70 3.45
N SER A 640 9.99 -33.79 4.66
CA SER A 640 8.91 -34.69 5.05
C SER A 640 7.63 -33.91 5.40
N PRO A 641 6.42 -34.52 5.33
CA PRO A 641 5.19 -33.85 5.73
C PRO A 641 5.25 -33.29 7.16
N ILE A 642 4.90 -32.01 7.31
CA ILE A 642 4.79 -31.36 8.62
C ILE A 642 3.43 -31.69 9.23
N THR A 643 3.40 -31.87 10.53
CA THR A 643 2.24 -32.16 11.38
C THR A 643 2.40 -31.42 12.71
N ALA A 644 1.37 -31.38 13.54
CA ALA A 644 1.51 -30.84 14.90
C ALA A 644 2.59 -31.57 15.74
N ALA A 645 2.83 -32.86 15.49
CA ALA A 645 3.74 -33.69 16.29
C ALA A 645 5.23 -33.52 15.93
N ASN A 646 5.56 -33.15 14.69
CA ASN A 646 6.93 -32.92 14.23
C ASN A 646 7.22 -31.44 13.89
N TRP A 647 6.36 -30.51 14.32
CA TRP A 647 6.54 -29.05 14.12
C TRP A 647 7.92 -28.56 14.55
N ASN A 648 8.34 -28.88 15.78
CA ASN A 648 9.64 -28.47 16.34
C ASN A 648 10.85 -29.14 15.63
N SER A 649 10.60 -30.15 14.79
CA SER A 649 11.63 -30.85 14.00
C SER A 649 11.65 -30.41 12.52
N ALA A 650 10.74 -29.52 12.13
CA ALA A 650 10.80 -28.83 10.84
C ALA A 650 11.67 -27.56 10.96
N THR A 651 12.44 -27.26 9.92
CA THR A 651 13.31 -26.09 9.88
C THR A 651 12.47 -24.81 9.89
N GLU A 652 12.85 -23.85 10.73
CA GLU A 652 12.22 -22.53 10.77
C GLU A 652 12.79 -21.65 9.65
N ALA A 653 11.92 -20.98 8.91
CA ALA A 653 12.32 -20.09 7.82
C ALA A 653 12.45 -18.67 8.39
N VAL A 654 13.68 -18.18 8.48
CA VAL A 654 14.03 -16.97 9.24
C VAL A 654 13.96 -15.73 8.37
N GLU A 655 12.81 -15.04 8.37
CA GLU A 655 12.61 -13.72 7.74
C GLU A 655 11.56 -12.91 8.53
N GLU A 656 11.73 -11.58 8.60
CA GLU A 656 10.83 -10.66 9.33
C GLU A 656 9.58 -10.36 8.48
N LEU A 657 8.46 -11.02 8.81
CA LEU A 657 7.18 -10.88 8.10
C LEU A 657 6.37 -9.66 8.56
N LEU A 658 6.04 -8.78 7.61
CA LEU A 658 5.12 -7.66 7.84
C LEU A 658 3.74 -8.16 8.29
N GLN A 659 3.27 -7.65 9.41
CA GLN A 659 1.93 -7.91 9.94
C GLN A 659 0.92 -7.07 9.16
N LEU A 660 0.10 -7.72 8.33
CA LEU A 660 -0.99 -7.10 7.58
C LEU A 660 -2.35 -7.38 8.24
N ASP A 661 -3.35 -6.55 7.96
CA ASP A 661 -4.70 -6.70 8.53
C ASP A 661 -5.41 -7.99 8.06
N PRO A 662 -6.36 -8.53 8.84
CA PRO A 662 -7.03 -9.79 8.50
C PRO A 662 -7.73 -9.74 7.14
N GLY A 663 -7.69 -10.85 6.41
CA GLY A 663 -8.26 -10.94 5.05
C GLY A 663 -7.31 -10.47 3.94
N THR A 664 -6.22 -9.75 4.25
CA THR A 664 -5.18 -9.41 3.26
C THR A 664 -4.39 -10.63 2.79
N THR A 665 -3.77 -10.55 1.61
CA THR A 665 -2.93 -11.63 1.07
C THR A 665 -1.48 -11.48 1.52
N MET A 666 -1.07 -12.36 2.44
CA MET A 666 0.32 -12.56 2.82
C MET A 666 1.10 -13.25 1.70
N LYS A 667 2.37 -12.85 1.55
CA LYS A 667 3.36 -13.44 0.63
C LYS A 667 4.68 -13.61 1.38
N TYR A 668 5.33 -14.75 1.21
CA TYR A 668 6.61 -15.07 1.83
C TYR A 668 7.51 -15.84 0.86
N PRO A 669 8.72 -15.37 0.54
CA PRO A 669 9.68 -16.12 -0.25
C PRO A 669 10.38 -17.16 0.63
N ALA A 670 9.98 -18.43 0.55
CA ALA A 670 10.70 -19.51 1.21
C ALA A 670 12.05 -19.73 0.50
N ASN A 671 13.12 -19.31 1.17
CA ASN A 671 14.46 -19.15 0.62
C ASN A 671 15.45 -20.24 1.09
N GLU A 672 16.68 -20.19 0.58
CA GLU A 672 17.80 -21.11 0.87
C GLU A 672 17.54 -22.61 0.63
N LEU A 673 16.55 -22.95 -0.19
CA LEU A 673 16.14 -24.32 -0.47
C LEU A 673 17.20 -25.08 -1.29
N ASN A 674 17.29 -26.41 -1.11
CA ASN A 674 18.08 -27.26 -1.99
C ASN A 674 17.34 -27.51 -3.29
N ALA A 675 18.05 -27.45 -4.42
CA ALA A 675 17.47 -27.69 -5.74
C ALA A 675 16.97 -29.13 -5.92
N ASN A 676 16.07 -29.35 -6.89
CA ASN A 676 15.42 -30.64 -7.19
C ASN A 676 14.82 -31.38 -5.97
N THR A 677 14.51 -30.67 -4.88
CA THR A 677 14.05 -31.24 -3.61
C THR A 677 12.59 -30.90 -3.38
N LYS A 678 11.80 -31.88 -2.90
CA LYS A 678 10.41 -31.63 -2.47
C LYS A 678 10.40 -31.10 -1.04
N TYR A 679 9.67 -30.01 -0.85
CA TYR A 679 9.42 -29.41 0.46
C TYR A 679 7.93 -29.39 0.80
N TYR A 680 7.67 -29.48 2.10
CA TYR A 680 6.38 -29.28 2.75
C TYR A 680 6.51 -28.04 3.63
N PHE A 681 5.53 -27.16 3.58
CA PHE A 681 5.51 -25.87 4.29
C PHE A 681 4.26 -25.79 5.16
N ALA A 682 4.42 -25.21 6.34
CA ALA A 682 3.31 -24.91 7.24
C ALA A 682 3.62 -23.65 8.06
N VAL A 683 2.58 -22.94 8.47
CA VAL A 683 2.66 -21.69 9.23
C VAL A 683 1.86 -21.83 10.51
N LYS A 684 2.34 -21.19 11.58
CA LYS A 684 1.53 -20.81 12.73
C LYS A 684 1.54 -19.30 12.86
N THR A 685 0.47 -18.74 13.42
CA THR A 685 0.37 -17.32 13.74
C THR A 685 0.29 -17.15 15.25
N LYS A 686 0.87 -16.07 15.77
CA LYS A 686 0.91 -15.74 17.19
C LYS A 686 0.42 -14.30 17.41
N ASP A 687 -0.45 -14.14 18.39
CA ASP A 687 -1.02 -12.86 18.80
C ASP A 687 -0.07 -12.03 19.70
N ALA A 688 -0.50 -10.83 20.08
CA ALA A 688 0.27 -9.93 20.95
C ALA A 688 0.41 -10.41 22.41
N ALA A 689 -0.41 -11.36 22.87
CA ALA A 689 -0.29 -11.97 24.21
C ALA A 689 0.60 -13.22 24.22
N GLY A 690 0.85 -13.81 23.05
CA GLY A 690 1.68 -14.98 22.85
C GLY A 690 0.92 -16.30 22.68
N ASN A 691 -0.41 -16.31 22.58
CA ASN A 691 -1.11 -17.53 22.17
C ASN A 691 -0.79 -17.84 20.70
N VAL A 692 -0.91 -19.11 20.31
CA VAL A 692 -0.44 -19.59 19.01
C VAL A 692 -1.51 -20.42 18.32
N SER A 693 -1.74 -20.16 17.05
CA SER A 693 -2.70 -20.90 16.23
C SER A 693 -2.41 -22.39 16.17
N ALA A 694 -3.43 -23.18 15.84
CA ALA A 694 -3.17 -24.50 15.26
C ALA A 694 -2.38 -24.36 13.95
N ILE A 695 -1.70 -25.44 13.56
CA ILE A 695 -0.92 -25.50 12.31
C ILE A 695 -1.82 -25.22 11.10
N SER A 696 -1.30 -24.50 10.12
CA SER A 696 -1.97 -24.29 8.83
C SER A 696 -2.25 -25.60 8.09
N ASN A 697 -3.01 -25.51 6.99
CA ASN A 697 -2.91 -26.54 5.95
C ASN A 697 -1.46 -26.65 5.45
N VAL A 698 -1.04 -27.86 5.06
CA VAL A 698 0.35 -28.11 4.63
C VAL A 698 0.46 -27.94 3.12
N ALA A 699 1.14 -26.88 2.68
CA ALA A 699 1.50 -26.72 1.27
C ALA A 699 2.68 -27.63 0.93
N SER A 700 2.83 -28.05 -0.34
CA SER A 700 4.03 -28.75 -0.78
C SER A 700 4.33 -28.50 -2.25
N ALA A 701 5.61 -28.35 -2.59
CA ALA A 701 6.09 -28.18 -3.96
C ALA A 701 7.52 -28.72 -4.09
N THR A 702 8.03 -28.83 -5.32
CA THR A 702 9.40 -29.28 -5.61
C THR A 702 10.17 -28.14 -6.26
N THR A 703 11.34 -27.79 -5.73
CA THR A 703 12.25 -26.81 -6.37
C THR A 703 12.71 -27.35 -7.70
N THR A 704 12.93 -26.51 -8.71
CA THR A 704 13.45 -26.99 -10.00
C THR A 704 14.87 -27.54 -9.86
N ALA A 705 15.28 -28.38 -10.81
CA ALA A 705 16.70 -28.70 -10.97
C ALA A 705 17.47 -27.45 -11.45
N PRO A 706 18.76 -27.28 -11.10
CA PRO A 706 19.58 -26.23 -11.68
C PRO A 706 19.70 -26.45 -13.19
N SER A 707 19.47 -25.40 -13.99
CA SER A 707 19.67 -25.47 -15.43
C SER A 707 21.17 -25.44 -15.74
N PRO A 708 21.72 -26.35 -16.56
CA PRO A 708 23.09 -26.26 -17.06
C PRO A 708 23.17 -25.21 -18.19
N ASP A 709 22.79 -23.97 -17.88
CA ASP A 709 22.95 -22.80 -18.74
C ASP A 709 24.24 -22.07 -18.34
N ALA A 710 25.28 -22.24 -19.15
CA ALA A 710 26.59 -21.63 -18.93
C ALA A 710 27.14 -21.06 -20.25
N VAL A 711 27.67 -19.85 -20.20
CA VAL A 711 28.26 -19.16 -21.35
C VAL A 711 29.60 -18.53 -20.98
N THR A 712 30.51 -18.48 -21.95
CA THR A 712 31.78 -17.74 -21.84
C THR A 712 31.74 -16.51 -22.75
N VAL A 713 32.15 -15.35 -22.24
CA VAL A 713 32.10 -14.06 -22.94
C VAL A 713 33.46 -13.36 -22.91
N SER A 714 33.79 -12.65 -23.98
CA SER A 714 35.06 -11.92 -24.15
C SER A 714 34.87 -10.43 -24.45
N SER A 715 33.69 -9.87 -24.18
CA SER A 715 33.42 -8.43 -24.25
C SER A 715 32.32 -7.99 -23.29
N LEU A 716 32.31 -6.71 -22.92
CA LEU A 716 31.28 -6.12 -22.06
C LEU A 716 29.88 -6.14 -22.70
N SER A 717 29.79 -6.00 -24.03
CA SER A 717 28.52 -6.12 -24.74
C SER A 717 27.99 -7.55 -24.72
N ALA A 718 28.85 -8.56 -24.90
CA ALA A 718 28.48 -9.96 -24.77
C ALA A 718 28.07 -10.32 -23.33
N LEU A 719 28.74 -9.76 -22.32
CA LEU A 719 28.35 -9.89 -20.91
C LEU A 719 26.94 -9.32 -20.65
N GLN A 720 26.66 -8.08 -21.06
CA GLN A 720 25.33 -7.50 -20.86
C GLN A 720 24.24 -8.26 -21.64
N SER A 721 24.54 -8.75 -22.85
CA SER A 721 23.63 -9.63 -23.60
C SER A 721 23.39 -10.96 -22.88
N ALA A 722 24.42 -11.58 -22.29
CA ALA A 722 24.32 -12.82 -21.54
C ALA A 722 23.52 -12.67 -20.24
N ILE A 723 23.63 -11.52 -19.56
CA ILE A 723 22.80 -11.14 -18.40
C ILE A 723 21.34 -10.96 -18.84
N ASN A 724 21.09 -10.13 -19.87
CA ASN A 724 19.74 -9.84 -20.36
C ASN A 724 19.01 -11.11 -20.81
N ALA A 725 19.71 -12.01 -21.48
CA ALA A 725 19.18 -13.29 -21.97
C ALA A 725 19.23 -14.43 -20.92
N ALA A 726 19.57 -14.17 -19.66
CA ALA A 726 19.56 -15.20 -18.62
C ALA A 726 18.12 -15.62 -18.29
N PRO A 727 17.80 -16.93 -18.23
CA PRO A 727 16.48 -17.43 -17.90
C PRO A 727 16.19 -17.37 -16.39
N GLN A 728 14.92 -17.51 -16.00
CA GLN A 728 14.50 -17.51 -14.59
C GLN A 728 15.10 -18.66 -13.76
N SER A 729 15.59 -19.72 -14.41
CA SER A 729 16.33 -20.84 -13.80
C SER A 729 17.78 -20.54 -13.45
N GLY A 730 18.28 -19.33 -13.77
CA GLY A 730 19.66 -18.91 -13.58
C GLY A 730 20.59 -19.20 -14.77
N ARG A 731 21.78 -18.61 -14.74
CA ARG A 731 22.87 -18.80 -15.72
C ARG A 731 24.24 -18.55 -15.08
N VAL A 732 25.25 -19.33 -15.48
CA VAL A 732 26.67 -19.02 -15.20
C VAL A 732 27.28 -18.28 -16.39
N ILE A 733 27.89 -17.12 -16.14
CA ILE A 733 28.55 -16.28 -17.13
C ILE A 733 30.03 -16.16 -16.75
N THR A 734 30.90 -16.78 -17.54
CA THR A 734 32.36 -16.70 -17.35
C THR A 734 32.92 -15.62 -18.27
N LEU A 735 33.59 -14.61 -17.72
CA LEU A 735 34.41 -13.69 -18.50
C LEU A 735 35.75 -14.38 -18.81
N ALA A 736 36.23 -14.27 -20.05
CA ALA A 736 37.59 -14.69 -20.40
C ALA A 736 38.64 -13.76 -19.74
N SER A 737 39.86 -14.26 -19.52
CA SER A 737 40.95 -13.46 -18.94
C SER A 737 41.25 -12.23 -19.79
N GLY A 738 41.47 -11.08 -19.14
CA GLY A 738 41.75 -9.82 -19.80
C GLY A 738 41.33 -8.59 -18.97
N VAL A 739 41.70 -7.41 -19.48
CA VAL A 739 41.31 -6.11 -18.91
C VAL A 739 40.19 -5.50 -19.74
N TYR A 740 39.04 -5.29 -19.11
CA TYR A 740 37.84 -4.73 -19.71
C TYR A 740 37.66 -3.28 -19.25
N ASN A 741 37.84 -2.32 -20.17
CA ASN A 741 37.62 -0.91 -19.89
C ASN A 741 36.12 -0.59 -19.86
N VAL A 742 35.56 -0.45 -18.67
CA VAL A 742 34.14 -0.17 -18.43
C VAL A 742 33.90 1.34 -18.55
N THR A 743 33.22 1.75 -19.62
CA THR A 743 32.80 3.16 -19.84
C THR A 743 31.32 3.39 -19.57
N SER A 744 30.54 2.31 -19.49
CA SER A 744 29.10 2.30 -19.18
C SER A 744 28.80 1.18 -18.20
N GLN A 745 27.84 1.42 -17.31
CA GLN A 745 27.51 0.54 -16.20
C GLN A 745 26.86 -0.78 -16.66
N ILE A 746 27.28 -1.89 -16.04
CA ILE A 746 26.67 -3.22 -16.19
C ILE A 746 25.42 -3.24 -15.30
N SER A 747 24.27 -3.56 -15.89
CA SER A 747 22.97 -3.52 -15.20
C SER A 747 22.38 -4.92 -15.05
N ILE A 748 22.03 -5.30 -13.83
CA ILE A 748 21.43 -6.61 -13.50
C ILE A 748 20.07 -6.33 -12.85
N ASN A 749 19.00 -6.48 -13.62
CA ASN A 749 17.64 -6.06 -13.26
C ASN A 749 16.66 -7.23 -13.40
N GLY A 750 16.00 -7.67 -12.32
CA GLY A 750 15.03 -8.78 -12.40
C GLY A 750 15.66 -10.13 -12.75
N LYS A 751 16.90 -10.41 -12.28
CA LYS A 751 17.71 -11.57 -12.70
C LYS A 751 18.15 -12.45 -11.53
N ASP A 752 17.28 -13.38 -11.17
CA ASP A 752 17.56 -14.38 -10.14
C ASP A 752 18.58 -15.44 -10.58
N ASN A 753 19.29 -16.03 -9.61
CA ASN A 753 20.13 -17.22 -9.76
C ASN A 753 21.27 -17.07 -10.81
N VAL A 754 21.71 -15.85 -11.11
CA VAL A 754 22.84 -15.60 -12.01
C VAL A 754 24.17 -15.72 -11.26
N THR A 755 25.19 -16.30 -11.89
CA THR A 755 26.58 -16.24 -11.45
C THR A 755 27.42 -15.55 -12.52
N ILE A 756 28.18 -14.53 -12.15
CA ILE A 756 29.20 -13.89 -12.99
C ILE A 756 30.57 -14.22 -12.40
N GLN A 757 31.48 -14.76 -13.20
CA GLN A 757 32.80 -15.15 -12.72
C GLN A 757 33.92 -14.79 -13.71
N GLY A 758 35.13 -14.55 -13.18
CA GLY A 758 36.34 -14.52 -14.01
C GLY A 758 36.75 -15.91 -14.50
N ALA A 759 37.76 -15.94 -15.38
CA ALA A 759 38.15 -17.15 -16.10
C ALA A 759 38.81 -18.24 -15.24
N THR A 760 39.48 -17.85 -14.14
CA THR A 760 40.28 -18.74 -13.31
C THR A 760 39.87 -18.60 -11.83
N SER A 761 40.78 -18.91 -10.89
CA SER A 761 40.61 -18.56 -9.47
C SER A 761 41.48 -17.39 -9.04
N ASP A 762 42.29 -16.82 -9.94
CA ASP A 762 43.02 -15.58 -9.68
C ASP A 762 42.14 -14.38 -10.11
N PRO A 763 41.75 -13.48 -9.19
CA PRO A 763 40.94 -12.32 -9.55
C PRO A 763 41.69 -11.31 -10.45
N GLU A 764 43.02 -11.32 -10.49
CA GLU A 764 43.82 -10.43 -11.35
C GLU A 764 43.82 -10.88 -12.83
N ASP A 765 43.45 -12.13 -13.15
CA ASP A 765 43.27 -12.60 -14.54
C ASP A 765 42.11 -11.89 -15.26
N THR A 766 41.09 -11.42 -14.52
CA THR A 766 39.87 -10.84 -15.09
C THR A 766 39.57 -9.48 -14.43
N VAL A 767 39.94 -8.39 -15.10
CA VAL A 767 39.87 -7.04 -14.52
C VAL A 767 38.80 -6.19 -15.20
N LEU A 768 37.76 -5.82 -14.46
CA LEU A 768 36.79 -4.78 -14.82
C LEU A 768 37.32 -3.42 -14.33
N LYS A 769 37.78 -2.58 -15.26
CA LYS A 769 38.44 -1.31 -14.96
C LYS A 769 37.60 -0.14 -15.46
N GLY A 770 37.11 0.71 -14.56
CA GLY A 770 36.43 1.95 -14.91
C GLY A 770 37.40 3.07 -15.34
N PRO A 771 36.88 4.30 -15.60
CA PRO A 771 37.68 5.42 -16.10
C PRO A 771 38.40 6.24 -15.01
N GLY A 772 38.35 5.79 -13.74
CA GLY A 772 39.03 6.40 -12.59
C GLY A 772 38.08 7.10 -11.62
N MET A 773 38.56 7.33 -10.39
CA MET A 773 37.77 7.92 -9.29
C MET A 773 37.27 9.36 -9.55
N THR A 774 37.83 10.08 -10.52
CA THR A 774 37.37 11.44 -10.93
C THR A 774 36.50 11.44 -12.18
N SER A 775 36.09 10.26 -12.67
CA SER A 775 35.32 10.12 -13.92
C SER A 775 33.81 10.32 -13.73
N SER A 776 33.04 10.15 -14.81
CA SER A 776 31.58 10.18 -14.79
C SER A 776 30.92 8.84 -14.45
N LEU A 777 31.64 7.71 -14.50
CA LEU A 777 31.05 6.39 -14.23
C LEU A 777 30.86 6.22 -12.72
N GLY A 778 29.59 6.25 -12.27
CA GLY A 778 29.23 6.04 -10.87
C GLY A 778 29.72 4.69 -10.34
N GLN A 779 29.30 3.60 -11.00
CA GLN A 779 29.66 2.24 -10.58
C GLN A 779 29.75 1.26 -11.75
N ILE A 780 30.43 0.12 -11.55
CA ILE A 780 30.57 -0.92 -12.58
C ILE A 780 29.33 -1.81 -12.63
N PHE A 781 28.81 -2.26 -11.47
CA PHE A 781 27.56 -3.03 -11.39
C PHE A 781 26.44 -2.23 -10.69
N ASP A 782 25.25 -2.11 -11.30
CA ASP A 782 24.00 -2.06 -10.51
C ASP A 782 23.39 -3.46 -10.45
N VAL A 783 22.84 -3.77 -9.29
CA VAL A 783 21.96 -4.91 -9.02
C VAL A 783 20.63 -4.35 -8.52
N ASN A 784 19.54 -4.68 -9.20
CA ASN A 784 18.18 -4.28 -8.87
C ASN A 784 17.28 -5.51 -8.89
N ASP A 785 16.48 -5.72 -7.83
CA ASP A 785 15.44 -6.77 -7.78
C ASP A 785 15.94 -8.14 -8.32
N SER A 786 17.10 -8.60 -7.83
CA SER A 786 17.78 -9.79 -8.36
C SER A 786 18.29 -10.68 -7.22
N HIS A 787 17.62 -11.82 -7.01
CA HIS A 787 17.93 -12.73 -5.89
C HIS A 787 19.04 -13.72 -6.23
N TYR A 788 19.83 -14.14 -5.23
CA TYR A 788 20.88 -15.17 -5.37
C TYR A 788 21.97 -14.85 -6.43
N LEU A 789 22.16 -13.58 -6.77
CA LEU A 789 23.25 -13.16 -7.66
C LEU A 789 24.61 -13.43 -7.01
N THR A 790 25.45 -14.22 -7.67
CA THR A 790 26.84 -14.45 -7.27
C THR A 790 27.80 -13.73 -8.22
N ILE A 791 28.79 -13.00 -7.70
CA ILE A 791 29.91 -12.47 -8.49
C ILE A 791 31.23 -12.92 -7.84
N LYS A 792 32.14 -13.53 -8.62
CA LYS A 792 33.35 -14.15 -8.06
C LYS A 792 34.60 -14.17 -8.96
N ASN A 793 35.76 -14.41 -8.35
CA ASN A 793 37.05 -14.61 -9.01
C ASN A 793 37.42 -13.51 -10.02
N LEU A 794 37.19 -12.23 -9.69
CA LEU A 794 37.50 -11.11 -10.59
C LEU A 794 37.85 -9.84 -9.83
N ARG A 795 38.53 -8.93 -10.51
CA ARG A 795 38.91 -7.61 -10.02
C ARG A 795 37.99 -6.53 -10.58
N VAL A 796 37.63 -5.57 -9.74
CA VAL A 796 36.80 -4.40 -10.07
C VAL A 796 37.53 -3.16 -9.54
N GLN A 797 37.70 -2.13 -10.37
CA GLN A 797 38.43 -0.91 -9.96
C GLN A 797 38.00 0.36 -10.70
N ASP A 798 38.48 1.51 -10.23
CA ASP A 798 38.50 2.80 -10.95
C ASP A 798 37.12 3.41 -11.28
N THR A 799 36.25 3.59 -10.27
CA THR A 799 34.93 4.25 -10.47
C THR A 799 34.74 5.47 -9.56
N LYS A 800 33.80 6.36 -9.90
CA LYS A 800 33.52 7.60 -9.17
C LYS A 800 32.86 7.36 -7.80
N TYR A 801 31.96 6.37 -7.71
CA TYR A 801 31.27 5.99 -6.48
C TYR A 801 31.68 4.57 -6.08
N HIS A 802 31.10 3.53 -6.68
CA HIS A 802 31.19 2.17 -6.15
C HIS A 802 31.72 1.13 -7.15
N GLY A 803 32.28 0.02 -6.68
CA GLY A 803 32.46 -1.17 -7.53
C GLY A 803 31.11 -1.82 -7.84
N PHE A 804 30.37 -2.12 -6.77
CA PHE A 804 29.08 -2.79 -6.79
C PHE A 804 28.03 -1.96 -6.04
N LYS A 805 26.86 -1.76 -6.66
CA LYS A 805 25.70 -1.13 -6.03
C LYS A 805 24.53 -2.11 -6.03
N ILE A 806 24.16 -2.56 -4.84
CA ILE A 806 23.12 -3.55 -4.55
C ILE A 806 21.90 -2.78 -4.06
N ASN A 807 20.96 -2.49 -4.97
CA ASN A 807 19.72 -1.82 -4.63
C ASN A 807 18.67 -2.81 -4.16
N PHE A 808 17.60 -2.27 -3.57
CA PHE A 808 16.42 -2.96 -3.05
C PHE A 808 15.92 -4.15 -3.92
N GLY A 809 15.39 -5.17 -3.25
CA GLY A 809 14.97 -6.45 -3.82
C GLY A 809 16.10 -7.46 -4.00
N SER A 810 17.37 -7.07 -3.88
CA SER A 810 18.52 -7.90 -4.27
C SER A 810 19.03 -8.80 -3.12
N ASN A 811 18.14 -9.64 -2.58
CA ASN A 811 18.43 -10.56 -1.48
C ASN A 811 19.41 -11.70 -1.87
N TYR A 812 20.17 -12.23 -0.89
CA TYR A 812 21.12 -13.34 -1.06
C TYR A 812 22.25 -13.07 -2.08
N PHE A 813 22.60 -11.80 -2.31
CA PHE A 813 23.78 -11.41 -3.08
C PHE A 813 25.06 -12.03 -2.51
N THR A 814 25.94 -12.59 -3.32
CA THR A 814 27.22 -13.16 -2.89
C THR A 814 28.39 -12.59 -3.69
N ALA A 815 29.35 -11.98 -3.01
CA ALA A 815 30.70 -11.71 -3.52
C ALA A 815 31.70 -12.68 -2.90
N ASP A 816 32.52 -13.35 -3.73
CA ASP A 816 33.45 -14.40 -3.30
C ASP A 816 34.77 -14.29 -4.09
N ASN A 817 35.92 -14.12 -3.42
CA ASN A 817 37.21 -13.95 -4.08
C ASN A 817 37.20 -12.79 -5.11
N ILE A 818 36.84 -11.60 -4.64
CA ILE A 818 36.82 -10.35 -5.40
C ILE A 818 37.98 -9.45 -4.95
N VAL A 819 38.56 -8.70 -5.89
CA VAL A 819 39.41 -7.55 -5.56
C VAL A 819 38.66 -6.27 -5.93
N ALA A 820 38.26 -5.45 -4.96
CA ALA A 820 37.53 -4.21 -5.17
C ALA A 820 38.41 -3.01 -4.75
N TRP A 821 38.86 -2.19 -5.71
CA TRP A 821 40.03 -1.33 -5.49
C TRP A 821 39.92 0.07 -6.12
N ASP A 822 40.31 1.11 -5.37
CA ASP A 822 40.31 2.51 -5.83
C ASP A 822 38.95 2.94 -6.46
N HIS A 823 37.90 2.85 -5.65
CA HIS A 823 36.55 3.34 -5.94
C HIS A 823 36.26 4.61 -5.13
N GLY A 824 35.85 5.70 -5.78
CA GLY A 824 35.84 7.05 -5.17
C GLY A 824 35.05 7.17 -3.87
N GLU A 825 33.98 6.36 -3.71
CA GLU A 825 33.29 6.13 -2.44
C GLU A 825 33.49 4.72 -1.87
N GLY A 826 33.51 3.62 -2.65
CA GLY A 826 33.75 2.31 -2.02
C GLY A 826 33.60 1.03 -2.84
N GLY A 827 33.93 -0.12 -2.25
CA GLY A 827 33.79 -1.42 -2.90
C GLY A 827 32.33 -1.80 -3.14
N PHE A 828 31.55 -1.91 -2.07
CA PHE A 828 30.16 -2.37 -2.10
C PHE A 828 29.21 -1.37 -1.43
N LYS A 829 28.06 -1.11 -2.05
CA LYS A 829 26.99 -0.26 -1.52
C LYS A 829 25.66 -0.98 -1.54
N VAL A 830 25.07 -1.26 -0.38
CA VAL A 830 23.68 -1.71 -0.26
C VAL A 830 22.80 -0.49 -0.03
N THR A 831 21.75 -0.31 -0.84
CA THR A 831 20.85 0.85 -0.73
C THR A 831 19.45 0.45 -0.25
N ALA A 832 18.84 1.36 0.52
CA ALA A 832 17.42 1.37 0.80
C ALA A 832 16.75 2.50 0.00
N GLN A 833 15.48 2.30 -0.35
CA GLN A 833 14.60 3.35 -0.87
C GLN A 833 13.93 4.12 0.29
N PRO A 834 13.35 5.30 0.06
CA PRO A 834 12.50 5.97 1.06
C PRO A 834 11.35 5.05 1.47
N TRP A 835 11.12 4.90 2.78
CA TRP A 835 10.18 3.93 3.32
C TRP A 835 8.74 4.23 2.91
N THR A 836 8.10 3.19 2.38
CA THR A 836 6.66 3.03 2.23
C THR A 836 6.28 1.63 2.72
N GLU A 837 5.00 1.40 3.02
CA GLU A 837 4.53 0.06 3.41
C GLU A 837 4.74 -0.94 2.26
N GLY A 838 5.40 -2.07 2.54
CA GLY A 838 5.78 -3.07 1.54
C GLY A 838 7.04 -2.78 0.71
N ALA A 839 7.77 -1.68 0.96
CA ALA A 839 9.02 -1.38 0.27
C ALA A 839 10.08 -2.50 0.47
N PRO A 840 10.64 -3.11 -0.59
CA PRO A 840 11.68 -4.12 -0.45
C PRO A 840 13.02 -3.54 0.01
N TYR A 841 13.80 -4.39 0.66
CA TYR A 841 15.20 -4.19 1.10
C TYR A 841 16.12 -5.19 0.38
N SER A 842 17.40 -5.24 0.75
CA SER A 842 18.38 -6.19 0.21
C SER A 842 19.11 -6.86 1.36
N ASP A 843 18.71 -8.09 1.66
CA ASP A 843 19.03 -8.83 2.87
C ASP A 843 19.81 -10.13 2.58
N TYR A 844 20.41 -10.72 3.61
CA TYR A 844 21.17 -11.99 3.56
C TYR A 844 22.39 -11.99 2.62
N GLY A 845 22.92 -10.80 2.29
CA GLY A 845 24.08 -10.68 1.42
C GLY A 845 25.39 -11.12 2.08
N VAL A 846 26.31 -11.67 1.28
CA VAL A 846 27.60 -12.19 1.73
C VAL A 846 28.73 -11.55 0.93
N VAL A 847 29.75 -11.02 1.62
CA VAL A 847 31.04 -10.63 1.01
C VAL A 847 32.13 -11.44 1.69
N LYS A 848 32.83 -12.29 0.93
CA LYS A 848 33.80 -13.22 1.50
C LYS A 848 35.07 -13.42 0.68
N ASN A 849 36.13 -13.86 1.36
CA ASN A 849 37.42 -14.24 0.76
C ASN A 849 38.02 -13.15 -0.14
N SER A 850 37.64 -11.88 0.06
CA SER A 850 37.86 -10.77 -0.88
C SER A 850 38.85 -9.75 -0.32
N ARG A 851 39.48 -8.98 -1.20
CA ARG A 851 40.39 -7.88 -0.85
C ARG A 851 39.79 -6.55 -1.27
N LEU A 852 39.59 -5.65 -0.32
CA LEU A 852 38.91 -4.37 -0.55
C LEU A 852 39.77 -3.22 -0.05
N GLY A 853 39.86 -2.13 -0.81
CA GLY A 853 40.62 -0.97 -0.35
C GLY A 853 41.13 -0.03 -1.42
N TYR A 854 42.24 0.63 -1.07
CA TYR A 854 42.80 1.73 -1.82
C TYR A 854 44.32 1.61 -1.99
N THR A 855 44.83 2.14 -3.09
CA THR A 855 46.27 2.40 -3.26
C THR A 855 46.73 3.52 -2.33
N THR A 856 45.85 4.48 -1.99
CA THR A 856 46.13 5.56 -1.03
C THR A 856 44.91 5.96 -0.20
N ALA A 857 43.83 6.42 -0.84
CA ALA A 857 42.60 6.90 -0.22
C ALA A 857 41.49 7.10 -1.28
N GLY A 858 40.23 7.07 -0.86
CA GLY A 858 39.09 7.54 -1.66
C GLY A 858 39.09 9.07 -1.82
N ASN A 859 38.32 9.58 -2.77
CA ASN A 859 38.36 10.98 -3.22
C ASN A 859 37.02 11.73 -3.12
N ASN A 860 36.03 11.15 -2.44
CA ASN A 860 34.66 11.67 -2.34
C ASN A 860 34.21 11.80 -0.86
N ASN A 861 33.00 12.31 -0.63
CA ASN A 861 32.52 12.71 0.70
C ASN A 861 32.16 11.52 1.61
N ALA A 862 31.54 10.48 1.06
CA ALA A 862 31.46 9.16 1.69
C ALA A 862 32.68 8.35 1.24
N VAL A 863 33.31 7.62 2.15
CA VAL A 863 34.32 6.61 1.80
C VAL A 863 34.18 5.41 2.73
N GLU A 864 33.88 4.27 2.13
CA GLU A 864 33.70 2.99 2.78
C GLU A 864 34.32 1.85 1.95
N ALA A 865 34.60 0.67 2.52
CA ALA A 865 34.86 -0.51 1.69
C ALA A 865 33.56 -1.31 1.43
N ILE A 866 32.69 -1.41 2.45
CA ILE A 866 31.33 -1.95 2.37
C ILE A 866 30.39 -1.04 3.19
N ASP A 867 29.34 -0.52 2.56
CA ASP A 867 28.27 0.23 3.22
C ASP A 867 26.91 -0.49 3.12
N ILE A 868 26.29 -0.79 4.25
CA ILE A 868 25.06 -1.58 4.37
C ILE A 868 23.94 -0.73 5.00
N ILE A 869 22.99 -0.27 4.19
CA ILE A 869 21.83 0.51 4.66
C ILE A 869 20.62 -0.42 4.82
N ALA A 870 20.03 -0.45 6.02
CA ALA A 870 18.79 -1.18 6.37
C ALA A 870 18.79 -2.71 6.15
N GLY A 871 19.90 -3.31 5.71
CA GLY A 871 20.01 -4.74 5.42
C GLY A 871 19.95 -5.66 6.66
N ILE A 872 19.36 -6.84 6.50
CA ILE A 872 19.29 -7.91 7.52
C ILE A 872 20.31 -9.02 7.24
N ASN A 873 20.92 -9.57 8.30
CA ASN A 873 21.72 -10.80 8.32
C ASN A 873 22.86 -10.89 7.28
N TRP A 874 23.41 -9.74 6.89
CA TRP A 874 24.58 -9.66 6.02
C TRP A 874 25.83 -10.25 6.69
N LYS A 875 26.66 -10.98 5.93
CA LYS A 875 27.90 -11.61 6.42
C LYS A 875 29.12 -11.08 5.67
N VAL A 876 30.04 -10.45 6.40
CA VAL A 876 31.34 -10.01 5.91
C VAL A 876 32.39 -10.91 6.55
N GLN A 877 32.94 -11.86 5.80
CA GLN A 877 33.78 -12.94 6.36
C GLN A 877 35.08 -13.22 5.58
N ASN A 878 36.20 -13.46 6.27
CA ASN A 878 37.49 -13.83 5.66
C ASN A 878 38.04 -12.81 4.63
N ASN A 879 37.79 -11.50 4.79
CA ASN A 879 38.24 -10.47 3.85
C ASN A 879 39.45 -9.69 4.39
N THR A 880 40.27 -9.13 3.50
CA THR A 880 41.33 -8.15 3.85
C THR A 880 40.92 -6.74 3.42
N PHE A 881 40.98 -5.78 4.36
CA PHE A 881 40.60 -4.38 4.19
C PHE A 881 41.80 -3.44 4.34
N GLU A 882 42.12 -2.66 3.31
CA GLU A 882 43.34 -1.84 3.25
C GLU A 882 43.08 -0.37 2.91
N ASN A 883 43.73 0.54 3.67
CA ASN A 883 43.85 1.97 3.32
C ASN A 883 42.51 2.73 3.19
N THR A 884 41.45 2.31 3.92
CA THR A 884 40.15 3.01 3.91
C THR A 884 40.24 4.35 4.63
N TYR A 885 40.70 5.36 3.89
CA TYR A 885 40.78 6.78 4.24
C TYR A 885 40.18 7.62 3.12
N LYS A 886 39.87 8.89 3.38
CA LYS A 886 39.49 9.85 2.34
C LYS A 886 40.39 11.07 2.28
N SER A 887 40.63 11.53 1.07
CA SER A 887 41.46 12.70 0.74
C SER A 887 40.69 14.02 0.75
N VAL A 888 39.36 14.00 1.00
CA VAL A 888 38.48 15.18 0.97
C VAL A 888 37.46 15.18 2.12
N GLY A 889 36.83 16.33 2.37
CA GLY A 889 35.77 16.47 3.38
C GLY A 889 36.28 16.34 4.81
N ASN A 890 35.48 15.73 5.69
CA ASN A 890 35.73 15.68 7.15
C ASN A 890 36.66 14.54 7.62
N GLY A 891 37.42 13.89 6.73
CA GLY A 891 38.38 12.81 7.06
C GLY A 891 37.78 11.44 7.44
N VAL A 892 36.56 11.39 7.99
CA VAL A 892 35.91 10.15 8.47
C VAL A 892 35.65 9.14 7.34
N ALA A 893 36.08 7.90 7.51
CA ALA A 893 35.84 6.77 6.59
C ALA A 893 35.70 5.45 7.36
N TYR A 894 35.04 4.44 6.79
CA TYR A 894 34.71 3.18 7.48
C TYR A 894 34.93 1.95 6.60
N ALA A 895 35.82 1.01 6.95
CA ALA A 895 36.01 -0.17 6.09
C ALA A 895 34.72 -1.02 5.99
N VAL A 896 34.12 -1.42 7.11
CA VAL A 896 32.77 -2.02 7.14
C VAL A 896 31.82 -1.11 7.88
N PHE A 897 30.71 -0.72 7.22
CA PHE A 897 29.68 0.16 7.78
C PHE A 897 28.30 -0.49 7.64
N ALA A 898 27.56 -0.62 8.75
CA ALA A 898 26.14 -1.01 8.73
C ALA A 898 25.29 0.01 9.50
N LYS A 899 24.19 0.49 8.93
CA LYS A 899 23.40 1.61 9.44
C LYS A 899 21.92 1.59 8.98
N GLY A 900 21.12 2.56 9.41
CA GLY A 900 19.74 2.72 8.94
C GLY A 900 18.77 1.65 9.45
N GLY A 901 18.98 1.12 10.65
CA GLY A 901 18.13 0.07 11.21
C GLY A 901 18.38 -1.31 10.61
N SER A 902 19.58 -1.55 10.08
CA SER A 902 20.08 -2.89 9.72
C SER A 902 20.15 -3.79 10.96
N ARG A 903 19.95 -5.11 10.78
CA ARG A 903 19.90 -6.09 11.89
C ARG A 903 20.80 -7.30 11.61
N GLY A 904 21.42 -7.87 12.64
CA GLY A 904 22.05 -9.19 12.58
C GLY A 904 23.28 -9.30 11.68
N THR A 905 23.89 -8.17 11.29
CA THR A 905 25.13 -8.16 10.50
C THR A 905 26.24 -8.89 11.25
N VAL A 906 26.87 -9.86 10.60
CA VAL A 906 28.04 -10.58 11.11
C VAL A 906 29.29 -10.10 10.37
N VAL A 907 30.29 -9.63 11.13
CA VAL A 907 31.61 -9.26 10.62
C VAL A 907 32.62 -10.18 11.29
N GLU A 908 33.14 -11.18 10.57
CA GLU A 908 33.94 -12.25 11.17
C GLU A 908 35.21 -12.64 10.41
N ASN A 909 36.25 -13.05 11.14
CA ASN A 909 37.51 -13.55 10.57
C ASN A 909 38.17 -12.59 9.55
N ASN A 910 37.86 -11.29 9.57
CA ASN A 910 38.43 -10.34 8.60
C ASN A 910 39.72 -9.71 9.15
N GLU A 911 40.58 -9.31 8.22
CA GLU A 911 41.81 -8.60 8.48
C GLU A 911 41.66 -7.12 8.05
N PHE A 912 42.00 -6.19 8.93
CA PHE A 912 41.97 -4.75 8.65
C PHE A 912 43.35 -4.15 8.85
N ARG A 913 43.94 -3.61 7.77
CA ARG A 913 45.27 -2.99 7.78
C ARG A 913 45.15 -1.50 7.43
N ASN A 914 45.59 -0.61 8.32
CA ASN A 914 45.76 0.82 8.03
C ASN A 914 44.46 1.49 7.55
N ASN A 915 43.40 1.55 8.36
CA ASN A 915 42.09 2.14 8.00
C ASN A 915 41.71 3.30 8.93
N PHE A 916 40.78 4.18 8.56
CA PHE A 916 40.34 5.25 9.48
C PHE A 916 39.60 4.67 10.71
N THR A 917 38.48 4.01 10.47
CA THR A 917 37.78 3.09 11.37
C THR A 917 37.60 1.77 10.63
N ALA A 918 37.80 0.64 11.31
CA ALA A 918 37.67 -0.68 10.68
C ALA A 918 36.20 -1.12 10.59
N ILE A 919 35.47 -1.09 11.70
CA ILE A 919 34.07 -1.58 11.74
C ILE A 919 33.18 -0.57 12.46
N SER A 920 32.06 -0.20 11.83
CA SER A 920 31.10 0.77 12.33
C SER A 920 29.68 0.24 12.24
N PHE A 921 28.99 0.19 13.38
CA PHE A 921 27.53 -0.01 13.43
C PHE A 921 26.89 1.34 13.81
N GLY A 922 26.34 2.02 12.80
CA GLY A 922 25.59 3.26 12.89
C GLY A 922 26.41 4.56 12.90
N GLY A 923 25.72 5.70 12.82
CA GLY A 923 26.33 7.03 12.86
C GLY A 923 26.55 7.70 11.50
N GLY A 924 25.91 7.21 10.44
CA GLY A 924 26.08 7.74 9.09
C GLY A 924 25.27 9.00 8.79
N GLY A 925 24.41 9.43 9.71
CA GLY A 925 23.45 10.50 9.45
C GLY A 925 22.36 10.06 8.48
N THR A 926 21.99 8.78 8.52
CA THR A 926 20.95 8.18 7.67
C THR A 926 19.67 9.03 7.71
N GLY A 927 19.14 9.41 6.54
CA GLY A 927 17.88 10.15 6.49
C GLY A 927 16.73 9.29 7.04
N ALA A 928 15.81 9.88 7.81
CA ALA A 928 14.78 9.14 8.55
C ALA A 928 13.93 8.20 7.67
N SER A 929 13.66 8.59 6.42
CA SER A 929 12.96 7.76 5.44
C SER A 929 13.75 6.53 4.97
N PHE A 930 15.08 6.52 5.06
CA PHE A 930 15.92 5.39 4.62
C PHE A 930 16.19 4.37 5.74
N PHE A 931 15.59 4.54 6.92
CA PHE A 931 15.60 3.52 7.96
C PHE A 931 14.65 2.37 7.62
N ARG A 932 15.00 1.14 8.05
CA ARG A 932 14.10 0.00 8.04
C ARG A 932 12.78 0.35 8.74
N HIS A 933 11.66 0.17 8.04
CA HIS A 933 10.31 0.51 8.47
C HIS A 933 10.11 1.96 8.96
N GLY A 934 10.99 2.90 8.57
CA GLY A 934 11.00 4.28 9.06
C GLY A 934 11.45 4.45 10.53
N VAL A 935 11.87 3.37 11.19
CA VAL A 935 12.17 3.35 12.64
C VAL A 935 13.60 3.82 12.91
N SER A 936 13.76 5.13 13.16
CA SER A 936 15.06 5.79 13.36
C SER A 936 15.62 5.75 14.80
N THR A 937 15.07 4.91 15.67
CA THR A 937 15.47 4.79 17.09
C THR A 937 16.89 4.29 17.27
N TYR A 938 17.26 3.22 16.54
CA TYR A 938 18.58 2.61 16.56
C TYR A 938 19.10 2.51 15.12
N GLU A 939 20.39 2.72 14.92
CA GLU A 939 21.03 2.58 13.59
C GLU A 939 21.38 1.13 13.28
N HIS A 940 21.55 0.28 14.30
CA HIS A 940 21.85 -1.15 14.15
C HIS A 940 21.25 -1.97 15.31
N TYR A 941 20.90 -3.23 15.03
CA TYR A 941 20.36 -4.20 15.99
C TYR A 941 21.08 -5.56 15.89
N ASP A 942 21.32 -6.22 17.02
CA ASP A 942 21.64 -7.67 17.10
C ASP A 942 22.93 -8.13 16.36
N GLY A 943 23.82 -7.21 15.96
CA GLY A 943 25.01 -7.51 15.16
C GLY A 943 26.14 -8.20 15.94
N ILE A 944 26.93 -9.02 15.23
CA ILE A 944 28.08 -9.75 15.80
C ILE A 944 29.37 -9.34 15.08
N ILE A 945 30.40 -8.99 15.84
CA ILE A 945 31.74 -8.68 15.36
C ILE A 945 32.70 -9.64 16.08
N ARG A 946 33.21 -10.66 15.39
CA ARG A 946 34.02 -11.73 16.01
C ARG A 946 35.28 -12.11 15.26
N ASN A 947 36.32 -12.55 15.97
CA ASN A 947 37.57 -13.07 15.37
C ASN A 947 38.26 -12.13 14.37
N ASN A 948 37.98 -10.82 14.34
CA ASN A 948 38.64 -9.92 13.39
C ASN A 948 40.01 -9.50 13.91
N VAL A 949 40.99 -9.36 13.01
CA VAL A 949 42.32 -8.81 13.30
C VAL A 949 42.39 -7.40 12.74
N ILE A 950 42.53 -6.40 13.61
CA ILE A 950 42.54 -4.98 13.25
C ILE A 950 43.88 -4.37 13.64
N ILE A 951 44.67 -3.96 12.65
CA ILE A 951 46.01 -3.40 12.84
C ILE A 951 46.08 -2.02 12.18
N LYS A 952 46.43 -1.04 13.01
CA LYS A 952 46.62 0.38 12.66
C LYS A 952 45.31 1.06 12.22
N THR A 953 44.72 1.84 13.13
CA THR A 953 43.62 2.78 12.81
C THR A 953 43.91 4.19 13.29
N THR A 954 43.30 5.21 12.66
CA THR A 954 43.48 6.62 13.09
C THR A 954 42.38 7.12 14.01
N ASP A 955 41.18 6.54 13.92
CA ASP A 955 40.09 6.69 14.89
C ASP A 955 39.81 5.32 15.53
N ALA A 956 38.68 5.16 16.22
CA ALA A 956 38.26 3.91 16.85
C ALA A 956 38.28 2.75 15.85
N ALA A 957 38.82 1.60 16.26
CA ALA A 957 38.82 0.40 15.43
C ALA A 957 37.40 -0.16 15.27
N ILE A 958 36.64 -0.25 16.37
CA ILE A 958 35.23 -0.67 16.39
C ILE A 958 34.37 0.45 17.01
N TYR A 959 33.35 0.91 16.29
CA TYR A 959 32.53 2.06 16.67
C TYR A 959 31.03 1.72 16.68
N MET A 960 30.42 1.75 17.87
CA MET A 960 29.00 1.43 18.10
C MET A 960 28.20 2.71 18.38
N ASN A 961 27.38 3.16 17.43
CA ASN A 961 26.71 4.45 17.46
C ASN A 961 25.20 4.29 17.24
N LYS A 962 24.43 4.38 18.34
CA LYS A 962 23.03 3.92 18.42
C LYS A 962 22.82 2.47 17.96
N ALA A 963 23.81 1.61 18.18
CA ALA A 963 23.71 0.18 17.91
C ALA A 963 23.27 -0.56 19.19
N THR A 964 22.27 -1.43 19.12
CA THR A 964 21.73 -2.13 20.29
C THR A 964 21.83 -3.66 20.18
N ASN A 965 22.00 -4.32 21.32
CA ASN A 965 22.20 -5.77 21.44
C ASN A 965 23.38 -6.32 20.62
N TYR A 966 24.39 -5.48 20.36
CA TYR A 966 25.59 -5.91 19.63
C TYR A 966 26.47 -6.85 20.46
N LYS A 967 27.25 -7.69 19.79
CA LYS A 967 28.25 -8.60 20.39
C LYS A 967 29.61 -8.36 19.73
N VAL A 968 30.59 -7.87 20.48
CA VAL A 968 31.97 -7.67 20.02
C VAL A 968 32.87 -8.65 20.76
N TYR A 969 33.14 -9.81 20.15
CA TYR A 969 33.74 -10.96 20.82
C TYR A 969 35.06 -11.40 20.19
N ASN A 970 36.08 -11.75 20.97
CA ASN A 970 37.27 -12.43 20.45
C ASN A 970 37.96 -11.68 19.27
N ASN A 971 38.00 -10.35 19.25
CA ASN A 971 38.76 -9.61 18.22
C ASN A 971 40.18 -9.28 18.71
N THR A 972 41.14 -9.13 17.80
CA THR A 972 42.52 -8.74 18.07
C THR A 972 42.77 -7.33 17.51
N ILE A 973 43.10 -6.34 18.34
CA ILE A 973 43.12 -4.91 17.93
C ILE A 973 44.40 -4.18 18.39
N PHE A 974 45.23 -3.73 17.44
CA PHE A 974 46.51 -3.08 17.71
C PHE A 974 46.70 -1.75 16.96
N ASN A 975 47.49 -0.84 17.56
CA ASN A 975 47.90 0.44 16.99
C ASN A 975 46.74 1.37 16.60
N VAL A 976 45.73 1.48 17.48
CA VAL A 976 44.59 2.42 17.32
C VAL A 976 45.02 3.87 17.54
N GLY A 977 44.15 4.81 17.15
CA GLY A 977 44.45 6.25 17.15
C GLY A 977 44.74 6.84 18.54
N SER A 978 45.45 7.98 18.55
CA SER A 978 45.74 8.70 19.79
C SER A 978 44.47 9.33 20.38
N GLY A 979 44.11 8.97 21.61
CA GLY A 979 42.97 9.54 22.35
C GLY A 979 41.60 8.90 22.08
N VAL A 980 41.53 7.90 21.21
CA VAL A 980 40.32 7.10 20.93
C VAL A 980 40.34 5.77 21.69
N GLY A 981 39.17 5.13 21.82
CA GLY A 981 39.09 3.75 22.29
C GLY A 981 39.40 2.75 21.17
N ALA A 982 39.84 1.55 21.52
CA ALA A 982 39.88 0.45 20.56
C ALA A 982 38.46 0.01 20.18
N ILE A 983 37.55 0.03 21.15
CA ILE A 983 36.11 -0.19 20.98
C ILE A 983 35.38 0.97 21.67
N GLU A 984 34.57 1.73 20.93
CA GLU A 984 33.80 2.85 21.47
C GLU A 984 32.29 2.62 21.39
N SER A 985 31.57 2.90 22.49
CA SER A 985 30.10 2.84 22.55
C SER A 985 29.53 4.25 22.75
N ARG A 986 28.66 4.70 21.85
CA ARG A 986 28.27 6.11 21.72
C ARG A 986 26.76 6.36 21.62
N TYR A 987 26.29 7.37 22.36
CA TYR A 987 24.90 7.78 22.56
C TYR A 987 24.07 6.79 23.39
N ALA A 988 23.08 7.29 24.14
CA ALA A 988 22.27 6.53 25.09
C ALA A 988 21.55 5.30 24.49
N GLN A 989 21.33 5.27 23.18
CA GLN A 989 20.79 4.10 22.46
C GLN A 989 21.80 2.96 22.28
N SER A 990 23.10 3.18 22.50
CA SER A 990 24.11 2.13 22.39
C SER A 990 24.21 1.29 23.67
N HIS A 991 23.90 0.00 23.53
CA HIS A 991 24.12 -1.04 24.54
C HIS A 991 24.41 -2.39 23.89
N GLY A 992 25.31 -3.17 24.48
CA GLY A 992 25.71 -4.48 23.97
C GLY A 992 26.85 -5.10 24.78
N PHE A 993 27.39 -6.21 24.30
CA PHE A 993 28.37 -7.04 24.99
C PHE A 993 29.74 -6.95 24.31
N ILE A 994 30.81 -6.83 25.12
CA ILE A 994 32.19 -6.74 24.64
C ILE A 994 33.05 -7.72 25.45
N TYR A 995 33.37 -8.88 24.88
CA TYR A 995 34.02 -10.00 25.59
C TYR A 995 35.25 -10.55 24.85
N ASN A 996 36.22 -11.10 25.58
CA ASN A 996 37.35 -11.85 25.03
C ASN A 996 38.22 -11.08 24.01
N ASN A 997 38.17 -9.75 23.92
CA ASN A 997 38.96 -9.00 22.95
C ASN A 997 40.41 -8.79 23.46
N LEU A 998 41.38 -9.03 22.59
CA LEU A 998 42.81 -8.83 22.84
C LEU A 998 43.26 -7.52 22.18
N MET A 999 43.59 -6.49 22.95
CA MET A 999 43.85 -5.18 22.35
C MET A 999 44.85 -4.30 23.11
N ASN A 1000 45.43 -3.36 22.36
CA ASN A 1000 46.22 -2.26 22.90
C ASN A 1000 45.39 -0.97 22.81
N GLY A 1001 44.49 -0.78 23.77
CA GLY A 1001 43.53 0.33 23.78
C GLY A 1001 42.34 0.06 24.70
N ILE A 1002 41.71 1.14 25.16
CA ILE A 1002 40.58 1.08 26.11
C ILE A 1002 39.25 0.78 25.41
N ILE A 1003 38.32 0.19 26.14
CA ILE A 1003 36.87 0.31 25.85
C ILE A 1003 36.43 1.68 26.36
N LYS A 1004 35.73 2.47 25.55
CA LYS A 1004 35.41 3.87 25.88
C LYS A 1004 33.95 4.20 25.60
N ASN A 1005 33.21 4.47 26.67
CA ASN A 1005 31.85 4.97 26.60
C ASN A 1005 31.83 6.48 26.34
N ARG A 1006 30.94 6.95 25.47
CA ARG A 1006 30.80 8.36 25.03
C ARG A 1006 29.34 8.77 24.96
N ASP A 1007 29.05 10.02 25.27
CA ASP A 1007 27.74 10.65 25.05
C ASP A 1007 26.56 9.85 25.66
N SER A 1008 26.79 9.25 26.84
CA SER A 1008 25.88 8.33 27.56
C SER A 1008 25.68 6.93 26.94
N GLY A 1009 26.47 6.54 25.95
CA GLY A 1009 26.53 5.15 25.47
C GLY A 1009 27.08 4.19 26.51
N THR A 1010 26.67 2.92 26.43
CA THR A 1010 26.99 1.89 27.43
C THR A 1010 27.39 0.57 26.77
N ASN A 1011 27.97 -0.32 27.56
CA ASN A 1011 28.23 -1.72 27.23
C ASN A 1011 28.35 -2.55 28.52
N THR A 1012 28.29 -3.87 28.37
CA THR A 1012 28.71 -4.83 29.39
C THR A 1012 30.02 -5.48 28.91
N ALA A 1013 31.10 -5.35 29.67
CA ALA A 1013 32.43 -5.83 29.29
C ALA A 1013 33.05 -6.76 30.35
N ALA A 1014 33.69 -7.84 29.88
CA ALA A 1014 34.37 -8.85 30.70
C ALA A 1014 35.46 -9.57 29.86
N ASN A 1015 36.46 -10.15 30.52
CA ASN A 1015 37.52 -10.96 29.87
C ASN A 1015 38.24 -10.29 28.67
N ASN A 1016 38.33 -8.96 28.62
CA ASN A 1016 39.11 -8.24 27.60
C ASN A 1016 40.48 -7.86 28.17
N ILE A 1017 41.52 -7.93 27.34
CA ILE A 1017 42.86 -7.40 27.64
C ILE A 1017 42.99 -6.07 26.91
N THR A 1018 43.19 -4.97 27.63
CA THR A 1018 43.24 -3.60 27.06
C THR A 1018 44.66 -3.05 26.88
N ASN A 1019 45.67 -3.83 27.25
CA ASN A 1019 47.08 -3.45 27.34
C ASN A 1019 48.03 -4.46 26.70
N ALA A 1020 47.57 -5.24 25.71
CA ALA A 1020 48.41 -6.19 25.00
C ALA A 1020 49.51 -5.46 24.19
N THR A 1021 50.63 -6.13 23.93
CA THR A 1021 51.67 -5.67 22.99
C THR A 1021 51.62 -6.48 21.71
N ILE A 1022 52.17 -5.95 20.60
CA ILE A 1022 52.15 -6.66 19.31
C ILE A 1022 52.91 -8.00 19.39
N ASP A 1023 53.93 -8.08 20.26
CA ASP A 1023 54.68 -9.27 20.66
C ASP A 1023 53.82 -10.41 21.26
N PHE A 1024 52.54 -10.17 21.58
CA PHE A 1024 51.60 -11.25 21.94
C PHE A 1024 51.30 -12.15 20.75
N MET A 1025 51.58 -11.72 19.52
CA MET A 1025 51.47 -12.52 18.31
C MET A 1025 52.86 -13.02 17.88
N VAL A 1026 52.92 -14.07 17.05
CA VAL A 1026 54.20 -14.60 16.54
C VAL A 1026 54.86 -13.65 15.53
N ASP A 1027 54.15 -13.25 14.46
CA ASP A 1027 54.62 -12.25 13.49
C ASP A 1027 53.44 -11.52 12.82
N ALA A 1028 52.79 -10.66 13.61
CA ALA A 1028 51.66 -9.86 13.14
C ALA A 1028 52.04 -8.83 12.06
N ALA A 1029 53.33 -8.59 11.80
CA ALA A 1029 53.79 -7.73 10.71
C ALA A 1029 53.75 -8.45 9.35
N ASN A 1030 53.84 -9.78 9.34
CA ASN A 1030 53.76 -10.62 8.14
C ASN A 1030 52.43 -11.38 7.98
N GLY A 1031 51.50 -11.27 8.94
CA GLY A 1031 50.19 -11.92 8.91
C GLY A 1031 50.06 -13.17 9.78
N ASP A 1032 51.06 -13.45 10.63
CA ASP A 1032 51.00 -14.53 11.60
C ASP A 1032 50.40 -14.03 12.92
N TYR A 1033 49.14 -14.40 13.13
CA TYR A 1033 48.32 -13.99 14.27
C TYR A 1033 48.17 -15.08 15.32
N ARG A 1034 49.03 -16.10 15.31
CA ARG A 1034 49.11 -17.10 16.38
C ARG A 1034 49.59 -16.45 17.68
N LEU A 1035 49.03 -16.87 18.81
CA LEU A 1035 49.38 -16.35 20.13
C LEU A 1035 50.77 -16.86 20.54
N ASN A 1036 51.68 -15.94 20.85
CA ASN A 1036 53.04 -16.26 21.29
C ASN A 1036 53.03 -16.74 22.75
N PRO A 1037 53.29 -18.03 23.04
CA PRO A 1037 53.09 -18.58 24.38
C PRO A 1037 54.02 -18.00 25.45
N LEU A 1038 55.14 -17.40 25.05
CA LEU A 1038 56.09 -16.76 25.97
C LEU A 1038 55.72 -15.31 26.31
N LYS A 1039 54.68 -14.75 25.68
CA LYS A 1039 54.29 -13.33 25.76
C LYS A 1039 52.80 -13.16 26.08
N ALA A 1040 51.94 -13.90 25.39
CA ALA A 1040 50.49 -13.83 25.49
C ALA A 1040 49.90 -14.63 26.68
N THR A 1041 50.70 -14.97 27.70
CA THR A 1041 50.28 -15.83 28.82
C THR A 1041 49.03 -15.35 29.57
N ALA A 1042 48.72 -14.05 29.53
CA ALA A 1042 47.50 -13.49 30.10
C ALA A 1042 46.24 -13.74 29.26
N ALA A 1043 46.39 -14.06 27.98
CA ALA A 1043 45.30 -14.40 27.05
C ALA A 1043 44.98 -15.90 27.03
N LEU A 1044 45.98 -16.74 27.33
CA LEU A 1044 45.90 -18.19 27.21
C LEU A 1044 44.86 -18.80 28.16
N HIS A 1045 43.87 -19.49 27.60
CA HIS A 1045 42.74 -20.12 28.29
C HIS A 1045 41.93 -19.18 29.22
N ALA A 1046 42.06 -17.86 29.05
CA ALA A 1046 41.53 -16.83 29.97
C ALA A 1046 40.16 -16.24 29.54
N GLY A 1047 39.63 -16.67 28.40
CA GLY A 1047 38.38 -16.22 27.81
C GLY A 1047 37.12 -16.81 28.45
N MET A 1048 36.02 -16.07 28.34
CA MET A 1048 34.68 -16.53 28.63
C MET A 1048 34.24 -17.58 27.59
N SER A 1049 33.55 -18.63 28.05
CA SER A 1049 32.98 -19.66 27.16
C SER A 1049 31.79 -19.10 26.36
N LEU A 1050 31.95 -19.02 25.03
CA LEU A 1050 30.97 -18.44 24.11
C LEU A 1050 30.66 -19.36 22.89
N PRO A 1051 30.55 -20.69 23.01
CA PRO A 1051 30.56 -21.62 21.88
C PRO A 1051 29.42 -21.45 20.86
N ALA A 1052 28.30 -20.82 21.25
CA ALA A 1052 27.20 -20.51 20.33
C ALA A 1052 27.48 -19.25 19.47
N ASP A 1053 28.24 -18.29 20.01
CA ASP A 1053 28.55 -17.00 19.37
C ASP A 1053 29.95 -16.95 18.76
N VAL A 1054 30.88 -17.80 19.20
CA VAL A 1054 32.27 -17.94 18.69
C VAL A 1054 32.66 -19.44 18.69
N PRO A 1055 32.19 -20.24 17.72
CA PRO A 1055 32.47 -21.68 17.66
C PRO A 1055 33.88 -22.02 17.16
N THR A 1056 34.50 -21.11 16.41
CA THR A 1056 35.86 -21.25 15.85
C THR A 1056 36.68 -19.97 16.07
N ASP A 1057 37.96 -20.01 15.71
CA ASP A 1057 38.86 -18.87 15.63
C ASP A 1057 38.97 -18.28 14.20
N PHE A 1058 39.86 -17.31 14.00
CA PHE A 1058 40.17 -16.64 12.73
C PHE A 1058 40.71 -17.59 11.65
N TYR A 1059 41.44 -18.64 12.02
CA TYR A 1059 41.96 -19.66 11.10
C TYR A 1059 40.97 -20.81 10.85
N GLY A 1060 39.86 -20.85 11.61
CA GLY A 1060 38.81 -21.87 11.51
C GLY A 1060 38.96 -23.03 12.51
N ASN A 1061 39.91 -22.95 13.45
CA ASN A 1061 40.11 -23.94 14.50
C ASN A 1061 38.93 -23.90 15.48
N ALA A 1062 38.48 -25.06 15.97
CA ALA A 1062 37.36 -25.13 16.92
C ALA A 1062 37.75 -24.63 18.31
N ARG A 1063 36.84 -23.89 18.98
CA ARG A 1063 37.04 -23.41 20.36
C ARG A 1063 36.20 -24.19 21.38
N PRO A 1064 36.70 -24.45 22.60
CA PRO A 1064 38.06 -24.16 23.04
C PRO A 1064 39.06 -25.21 22.55
N TYR A 1065 40.32 -24.85 22.39
CA TYR A 1065 41.42 -25.83 22.39
C TYR A 1065 41.98 -25.98 23.81
N GLY A 1066 42.26 -27.21 24.23
CA GLY A 1066 42.81 -27.47 25.56
C GLY A 1066 41.82 -27.19 26.70
N SER A 1067 42.19 -26.30 27.63
CA SER A 1067 41.57 -26.21 28.97
C SER A 1067 40.60 -25.03 29.19
N GLY A 1068 40.50 -24.11 28.23
CA GLY A 1068 39.64 -22.92 28.29
C GLY A 1068 39.73 -22.14 26.97
N PHE A 1069 38.85 -21.16 26.77
CA PHE A 1069 38.85 -20.34 25.56
C PHE A 1069 39.96 -19.29 25.62
N ASP A 1070 40.54 -18.90 24.50
CA ASP A 1070 41.52 -17.80 24.49
C ASP A 1070 40.88 -16.42 24.36
N ILE A 1071 41.63 -15.40 24.78
CA ILE A 1071 41.31 -13.98 24.55
C ILE A 1071 41.98 -13.55 23.23
N GLY A 1072 41.19 -13.09 22.26
CA GLY A 1072 41.63 -12.66 20.93
C GLY A 1072 41.10 -13.52 19.80
N ALA A 1073 41.49 -13.15 18.57
CA ALA A 1073 40.96 -13.71 17.32
C ALA A 1073 41.44 -15.13 16.97
N VAL A 1074 42.53 -15.59 17.58
CA VAL A 1074 43.12 -16.91 17.32
C VAL A 1074 43.09 -17.71 18.63
N GLU A 1075 42.90 -19.03 18.52
CA GLU A 1075 43.03 -19.97 19.64
C GLU A 1075 44.48 -20.51 19.67
N PHE A 1076 45.03 -20.76 20.85
CA PHE A 1076 46.39 -21.20 21.04
C PHE A 1076 46.51 -22.72 20.95
N HIS A 1077 47.23 -23.17 19.92
CA HIS A 1077 47.63 -24.55 19.77
C HIS A 1077 49.07 -24.72 20.31
N PRO A 1078 49.31 -25.57 21.32
CA PRO A 1078 50.62 -25.72 21.98
C PRO A 1078 51.65 -26.43 21.10
N ASP A 1079 51.20 -27.10 20.04
CA ASP A 1079 52.05 -27.86 19.14
C ASP A 1079 52.87 -26.92 18.22
N GLU A 1080 52.25 -25.86 17.67
CA GLU A 1080 52.87 -24.94 16.70
C GLU A 1080 53.86 -23.93 17.33
N THR A 1081 54.95 -24.43 17.91
CA THR A 1081 55.98 -23.59 18.56
C THR A 1081 57.40 -23.76 18.00
N ILE A 1082 57.59 -24.67 17.05
CA ILE A 1082 58.88 -24.97 16.41
C ILE A 1082 58.74 -24.70 14.91
N PRO A 1083 59.54 -23.82 14.29
CA PRO A 1083 59.50 -23.64 12.83
C PRO A 1083 60.07 -24.88 12.11
N PRO A 1084 59.73 -25.07 10.81
CA PRO A 1084 60.39 -26.07 9.97
C PRO A 1084 61.91 -25.94 10.02
N ALA A 1085 62.63 -27.07 10.06
CA ALA A 1085 64.09 -27.05 10.11
C ALA A 1085 64.71 -26.45 8.83
N ASP A 1086 65.88 -25.82 8.97
CA ASP A 1086 66.63 -25.26 7.84
C ASP A 1086 66.86 -26.30 6.73
N ILE A 1087 66.53 -25.93 5.49
CA ILE A 1087 66.77 -26.77 4.31
C ILE A 1087 68.26 -26.65 3.92
N THR A 1088 69.13 -27.32 4.70
CA THR A 1088 70.59 -27.20 4.57
C THR A 1088 71.19 -27.92 3.34
N ASN A 1089 70.38 -28.64 2.54
CA ASN A 1089 70.86 -29.48 1.44
C ASN A 1089 70.18 -29.23 0.08
N LEU A 1090 69.54 -28.07 -0.10
CA LEU A 1090 68.98 -27.67 -1.41
C LEU A 1090 70.07 -27.72 -2.49
N SER A 1091 69.85 -28.54 -3.52
CA SER A 1091 70.79 -28.71 -4.64
C SER A 1091 70.11 -28.69 -6.01
N ALA A 1092 70.84 -28.28 -7.04
CA ALA A 1092 70.38 -28.26 -8.42
C ALA A 1092 71.12 -29.30 -9.27
N VAL A 1093 70.36 -30.20 -9.89
CA VAL A 1093 70.87 -31.31 -10.73
C VAL A 1093 70.21 -31.30 -12.11
N GLY A 1094 70.81 -32.00 -13.07
CA GLY A 1094 70.26 -32.10 -14.44
C GLY A 1094 70.16 -30.76 -15.19
N VAL A 1095 71.04 -29.81 -14.85
CA VAL A 1095 70.98 -28.43 -15.37
C VAL A 1095 71.23 -28.38 -16.89
N THR A 1096 70.35 -27.69 -17.61
CA THR A 1096 70.46 -27.42 -19.05
C THR A 1096 70.39 -25.92 -19.32
N MET A 1097 70.45 -25.50 -20.59
CA MET A 1097 70.23 -24.10 -20.98
C MET A 1097 68.81 -23.56 -20.67
N ARG A 1098 67.84 -24.41 -20.27
CA ARG A 1098 66.44 -24.00 -20.00
C ARG A 1098 65.78 -24.65 -18.78
N THR A 1099 66.43 -25.60 -18.13
CA THR A 1099 65.85 -26.35 -17.00
C THR A 1099 66.88 -26.65 -15.92
N ALA A 1100 66.39 -26.84 -14.69
CA ALA A 1100 67.11 -27.48 -13.61
C ALA A 1100 66.12 -28.28 -12.76
N THR A 1101 66.56 -29.40 -12.19
CA THR A 1101 65.81 -30.12 -11.16
C THR A 1101 66.35 -29.68 -9.80
N LEU A 1102 65.49 -29.16 -8.93
CA LEU A 1102 65.81 -28.83 -7.56
C LEU A 1102 65.46 -30.02 -6.66
N THR A 1103 66.36 -30.38 -5.76
CA THR A 1103 66.21 -31.51 -4.84
C THR A 1103 66.61 -31.08 -3.43
N TRP A 1104 65.86 -31.53 -2.42
CA TRP A 1104 66.14 -31.26 -1.01
C TRP A 1104 65.51 -32.34 -0.10
N THR A 1105 65.99 -32.43 1.13
CA THR A 1105 65.30 -33.22 2.17
C THR A 1105 64.16 -32.37 2.74
N ALA A 1106 62.94 -32.93 2.75
CA ALA A 1106 61.80 -32.30 3.38
C ALA A 1106 62.08 -32.07 4.89
N PRO A 1107 61.94 -30.83 5.40
CA PRO A 1107 61.86 -30.60 6.83
C PRO A 1107 60.51 -31.09 7.38
N GLY A 1108 60.43 -31.19 8.71
CA GLY A 1108 59.15 -31.28 9.39
C GLY A 1108 58.38 -29.96 9.31
N ASP A 1109 57.14 -29.97 9.79
CA ASP A 1109 56.46 -28.72 10.18
C ASP A 1109 57.11 -28.21 11.47
N ASP A 1110 57.23 -29.10 12.46
CA ASP A 1110 57.91 -28.85 13.74
C ASP A 1110 59.36 -29.34 13.68
N GLY A 1111 60.23 -28.53 13.09
CA GLY A 1111 61.65 -28.85 12.91
C GLY A 1111 61.86 -30.03 11.95
N THR A 1112 62.00 -31.24 12.50
CA THR A 1112 62.13 -32.51 11.75
C THR A 1112 60.92 -33.45 11.91
N THR A 1113 59.85 -33.00 12.56
CA THR A 1113 58.62 -33.77 12.82
C THR A 1113 57.44 -33.20 12.03
N GLY A 1114 56.49 -34.04 11.59
CA GLY A 1114 55.35 -33.59 10.78
C GLY A 1114 55.68 -33.52 9.28
N THR A 1115 55.11 -32.55 8.56
CA THR A 1115 55.36 -32.34 7.12
C THR A 1115 55.11 -30.88 6.77
N ALA A 1116 56.17 -30.13 6.45
CA ALA A 1116 56.10 -28.70 6.16
C ALA A 1116 55.00 -28.36 5.13
N ILE A 1117 54.02 -27.52 5.48
CA ILE A 1117 52.81 -27.32 4.66
C ILE A 1117 53.03 -26.75 3.25
N SER A 1118 54.11 -26.00 3.01
CA SER A 1118 54.46 -25.46 1.68
C SER A 1118 55.91 -25.00 1.58
N TYR A 1119 56.39 -24.82 0.35
CA TYR A 1119 57.74 -24.31 0.05
C TYR A 1119 57.68 -23.00 -0.76
N ASP A 1120 58.45 -21.99 -0.35
CA ASP A 1120 58.70 -20.75 -1.09
C ASP A 1120 60.05 -20.85 -1.81
N LEU A 1121 60.02 -21.01 -3.14
CA LEU A 1121 61.22 -21.22 -3.97
C LEU A 1121 61.58 -19.93 -4.72
N ARG A 1122 62.83 -19.51 -4.57
CA ARG A 1122 63.37 -18.26 -5.14
C ARG A 1122 64.51 -18.54 -6.11
N TYR A 1123 64.60 -17.76 -7.19
CA TYR A 1123 65.73 -17.79 -8.11
C TYR A 1123 66.17 -16.38 -8.53
N SER A 1124 67.48 -16.21 -8.76
CA SER A 1124 68.11 -14.93 -9.11
C SER A 1124 69.38 -15.17 -9.94
N THR A 1125 69.79 -14.15 -10.72
CA THR A 1125 71.10 -14.12 -11.41
C THR A 1125 72.20 -13.48 -10.56
N SER A 1126 71.94 -13.28 -9.27
CA SER A 1126 72.90 -12.82 -8.26
C SER A 1126 72.71 -13.64 -6.97
N PRO A 1127 73.72 -13.76 -6.09
CA PRO A 1127 73.59 -14.53 -4.85
C PRO A 1127 72.37 -14.11 -4.02
N ILE A 1128 71.57 -15.10 -3.61
CA ILE A 1128 70.39 -14.87 -2.76
C ILE A 1128 70.86 -14.75 -1.31
N THR A 1129 70.28 -13.80 -0.58
CA THR A 1129 70.53 -13.49 0.83
C THR A 1129 69.23 -13.00 1.47
N GLU A 1130 69.11 -13.04 2.79
CA GLU A 1130 67.95 -12.47 3.52
C GLU A 1130 67.60 -11.05 3.06
N ALA A 1131 68.62 -10.22 2.83
CA ALA A 1131 68.47 -8.84 2.40
C ALA A 1131 67.89 -8.67 0.98
N ASN A 1132 67.86 -9.70 0.13
CA ASN A 1132 67.31 -9.64 -1.23
C ASN A 1132 66.22 -10.68 -1.56
N TRP A 1133 65.94 -11.64 -0.67
CA TRP A 1133 64.91 -12.70 -0.79
C TRP A 1133 63.56 -12.17 -1.28
N ARG A 1134 63.10 -11.06 -0.68
CA ARG A 1134 61.79 -10.43 -0.96
C ARG A 1134 61.81 -9.35 -2.05
N GLY A 1135 62.99 -8.93 -2.53
CA GLY A 1135 63.14 -7.69 -3.31
C GLY A 1135 63.66 -7.83 -4.76
N GLN A 1136 64.42 -8.88 -5.08
CA GLN A 1136 65.03 -9.03 -6.42
C GLN A 1136 64.99 -10.45 -7.00
N ALA A 1137 64.68 -11.47 -6.19
CA ALA A 1137 64.49 -12.84 -6.67
C ALA A 1137 63.04 -13.07 -7.12
N ALA A 1138 62.85 -13.74 -8.26
CA ALA A 1138 61.53 -14.18 -8.70
C ALA A 1138 61.11 -15.43 -7.92
N ALA A 1139 59.80 -15.57 -7.67
CA ALA A 1139 59.23 -16.50 -6.70
C ALA A 1139 58.23 -17.48 -7.32
N ALA A 1140 58.19 -18.69 -6.78
CA ALA A 1140 57.16 -19.68 -7.06
C ALA A 1140 56.89 -20.55 -5.82
N ARG A 1141 55.66 -21.05 -5.66
CA ARG A 1141 55.26 -21.89 -4.52
C ARG A 1141 55.05 -23.34 -4.97
N ALA A 1142 55.33 -24.28 -4.06
CA ALA A 1142 54.96 -25.69 -4.19
C ALA A 1142 54.30 -26.18 -2.89
N GLY A 1143 53.27 -27.02 -3.01
CA GLY A 1143 52.65 -27.73 -1.88
C GLY A 1143 53.38 -29.04 -1.60
N SER A 1144 53.21 -29.60 -0.40
CA SER A 1144 53.89 -30.82 0.03
C SER A 1144 52.95 -32.03 0.16
N ARG A 1145 53.52 -33.23 0.01
CA ARG A 1145 53.03 -34.51 0.53
C ARG A 1145 54.24 -35.36 0.91
N GLY A 1146 54.28 -35.88 2.14
CA GLY A 1146 55.51 -36.35 2.79
C GLY A 1146 56.33 -37.37 1.99
N GLY A 1147 57.62 -37.08 1.84
CA GLY A 1147 58.60 -37.85 1.07
C GLY A 1147 59.84 -37.01 0.75
N GLY A 1148 60.81 -37.56 0.02
CA GLY A 1148 61.84 -36.73 -0.63
C GLY A 1148 61.24 -35.95 -1.79
N HIS A 1149 61.65 -34.70 -2.00
CA HIS A 1149 61.06 -33.81 -3.00
C HIS A 1149 62.03 -33.48 -4.15
N ASP A 1150 61.57 -33.75 -5.37
CA ASP A 1150 62.21 -33.35 -6.63
C ASP A 1150 61.25 -32.43 -7.41
N ALA A 1151 61.67 -31.20 -7.73
CA ALA A 1151 60.88 -30.23 -8.48
C ALA A 1151 61.59 -29.78 -9.76
N VAL A 1152 60.89 -29.76 -10.90
CA VAL A 1152 61.48 -29.34 -12.19
C VAL A 1152 61.12 -27.90 -12.52
N LEU A 1153 62.14 -27.06 -12.70
CA LEU A 1153 62.03 -25.65 -13.09
C LEU A 1153 62.16 -25.49 -14.61
N TYR A 1154 61.15 -24.89 -15.25
CA TYR A 1154 61.15 -24.59 -16.68
C TYR A 1154 61.29 -23.08 -16.93
N LEU A 1155 62.43 -22.68 -17.53
CA LEU A 1155 62.70 -21.31 -17.96
C LEU A 1155 62.27 -21.13 -19.43
N LEU A 1156 61.03 -20.69 -19.64
CA LEU A 1156 60.50 -20.40 -20.97
C LEU A 1156 60.87 -18.99 -21.43
N TRP A 1157 61.71 -18.91 -22.46
CA TRP A 1157 62.05 -17.64 -23.12
C TRP A 1157 60.95 -17.28 -24.14
N HIS A 1158 60.28 -16.16 -23.94
CA HIS A 1158 59.47 -15.44 -24.93
C HIS A 1158 59.95 -13.99 -25.01
N SER A 1159 59.79 -13.36 -26.17
CA SER A 1159 60.33 -12.01 -26.44
C SER A 1159 59.55 -10.86 -25.78
N CYS A 1160 58.43 -11.16 -25.10
CA CYS A 1160 57.66 -10.24 -24.27
C CYS A 1160 57.25 -10.95 -22.97
N GLY A 1161 57.84 -10.56 -21.84
CA GLY A 1161 57.53 -11.11 -20.51
C GLY A 1161 58.31 -12.38 -20.14
N ARG A 1162 58.62 -12.54 -18.84
CA ARG A 1162 59.26 -13.74 -18.28
C ARG A 1162 58.21 -14.58 -17.55
N ASN A 1163 57.78 -15.69 -18.14
CA ASN A 1163 56.95 -16.68 -17.44
C ASN A 1163 57.78 -17.93 -17.14
N VAL A 1164 57.59 -18.50 -15.94
CA VAL A 1164 58.32 -19.66 -15.43
C VAL A 1164 57.31 -20.63 -14.84
N LEU A 1165 57.49 -21.92 -15.10
CA LEU A 1165 56.63 -22.99 -14.62
C LEU A 1165 57.45 -23.96 -13.77
N LEU A 1166 56.93 -24.31 -12.60
CA LEU A 1166 57.36 -25.47 -11.82
C LEU A 1166 56.40 -26.63 -12.08
N ARG A 1167 56.93 -27.85 -12.14
CA ARG A 1167 56.11 -29.08 -12.12
C ARG A 1167 56.66 -30.05 -11.07
N ASP A 1168 55.79 -30.49 -10.18
CA ASP A 1168 56.02 -31.66 -9.32
C ASP A 1168 55.94 -32.93 -10.18
N GLN A 1169 56.93 -33.82 -10.05
CA GLN A 1169 56.97 -35.12 -10.73
C GLN A 1169 55.80 -36.05 -10.34
N ASN A 1170 55.15 -35.80 -9.20
CA ASN A 1170 54.12 -36.68 -8.65
C ASN A 1170 52.70 -36.42 -9.20
N ASP A 1171 52.44 -35.29 -9.84
CA ASP A 1171 51.09 -34.99 -10.35
C ASP A 1171 50.81 -35.62 -11.73
N ARG A 1172 50.11 -36.76 -11.70
CA ARG A 1172 49.61 -37.48 -12.88
C ARG A 1172 48.17 -37.12 -13.28
N ARG A 1173 47.67 -35.92 -12.99
CA ARG A 1173 46.39 -35.44 -13.54
C ARG A 1173 46.48 -34.03 -14.13
N HIS A 1174 47.09 -33.94 -15.31
CA HIS A 1174 46.37 -33.57 -16.56
C HIS A 1174 47.31 -33.59 -17.78
N GLU A 1175 46.74 -33.93 -18.94
CA GLU A 1175 47.25 -33.69 -20.30
C GLU A 1175 46.04 -33.51 -21.24
N PRO A 1176 46.16 -32.76 -22.36
CA PRO A 1176 47.07 -31.65 -22.64
C PRO A 1176 46.37 -30.27 -22.59
#